data_AF-Q8Q0U6-F1
#
_entry.id   AF-Q8Q0U6-F1
#
_cell.length_a   1.000
_cell.length_b   1.000
_cell.length_c   1.000
_cell.angle_alpha   90.00
_cell.angle_beta   90.00
_cell.angle_gamma   90.00
#
_symmetry.space_group_name_H-M   'P 1'
#
loop_
_entity.id
_entity.type
_entity.pdbx_description
1 polymer ?
#
loop_
_entity_poly.entity_id
_entity_poly.type
_entity_poly.pdbx_seq_one_letter_code
_entity_poly.pdbx_strand_id
1 'polypeptide(L)'
;MELKKDKILDSINFEVRNSFQQFLEATISILQKSVKENGDIPTREILKVTPYSKGYQETKAIKYDLYHLVAHKIWDLEEYKKCSEMFYQNELLGSQGINSFVILSSFAADYINDIDTKSISFDQKSFDSLFEEYKNALLSFTYETLYICPLLGFESEVDRLILDDGLMIRKITPDELNEIWNLLSIFGYGFNFIDKLAKTKYVIEHRVVQVKKTSPKTGSDLIPVVVFALRLLKNGNFWANKQSHKTLLPWEVKMAGISGNSYSQNSPSSQYGYFLNKNDEDDLKKYYFLSKHVQNLRSNNKHKQLFRAIEWFDRYHNESNIEHKFIFLMLLLEALCSDAVETQYRLSNRVSLIIGNDDKDRLFIIKSMTEKKEAEKGLYSIRSAIMHGGVVELDANFYNRLEQAEDYSRRLLLKFILISLNKYGTQDVRTLIDNSLVSETTRKELFEVLNFDETYEKFNEEVKEPEPLYAFLKDELYEIKTDLDRFTVYNTNKGFICKLIIINGLEGTFNESLWDEITEFYDSYFTYLILLKESSDLVRNIIRGVIHKIKTEEEASEWMRKHLEKVKNSSPSLGDAGGKGYDLNNFLRKDNLKNVPEIDDDEYLFLDSPSNKWDLKITLEDLSRSGRSIEDILKEIHGLVSTEDMISELRKSRSENLKMISCLIKKIEKI
;
A
#
# COMPACT_ATOMS: atom_id res chain seq x y z
N MET A 1 19.36 -26.35 -6.38
CA MET A 1 19.20 -25.06 -7.09
C MET A 1 20.29 -24.15 -6.55
N GLU A 2 21.36 -23.87 -7.30
CA GLU A 2 22.50 -23.13 -6.75
C GLU A 2 22.21 -21.61 -6.76
N LEU A 3 22.37 -20.96 -5.61
CA LEU A 3 22.35 -19.50 -5.43
C LEU A 3 23.62 -18.85 -6.01
N LYS A 4 23.89 -19.05 -7.30
CA LYS A 4 25.03 -18.42 -7.98
C LYS A 4 24.55 -17.23 -8.80
N LYS A 5 25.06 -16.04 -8.44
CA LYS A 5 24.78 -14.77 -9.12
C LYS A 5 24.92 -14.88 -10.64
N ASP A 6 25.99 -15.49 -11.13
CA ASP A 6 26.27 -15.58 -12.57
C ASP A 6 25.21 -16.40 -13.30
N LYS A 7 24.85 -17.58 -12.78
CA LYS A 7 23.83 -18.45 -13.38
C LYS A 7 22.47 -17.75 -13.47
N ILE A 8 22.15 -16.96 -12.44
CA ILE A 8 20.90 -16.20 -12.35
C ILE A 8 20.88 -15.08 -13.41
N LEU A 9 21.99 -14.36 -13.57
CA LEU A 9 22.10 -13.26 -14.54
C LEU A 9 22.18 -13.76 -15.99
N ASP A 10 22.80 -14.92 -16.24
CA ASP A 10 23.01 -15.48 -17.58
C ASP A 10 21.68 -15.78 -18.30
N SER A 11 20.70 -16.37 -17.61
CA SER A 11 19.37 -16.64 -18.20
C SER A 11 18.66 -15.35 -18.67
N ILE A 12 18.81 -14.26 -17.91
CA ILE A 12 18.20 -12.97 -18.25
C ILE A 12 18.95 -12.29 -19.40
N ASN A 13 20.28 -12.31 -19.35
CA ASN A 13 21.11 -11.62 -20.33
C ASN A 13 21.02 -12.24 -21.74
N PHE A 14 20.72 -13.53 -21.86
CA PHE A 14 20.69 -14.22 -23.15
C PHE A 14 19.26 -14.51 -23.64
N GLU A 15 18.53 -15.39 -22.95
CA GLU A 15 17.26 -15.91 -23.42
C GLU A 15 16.14 -14.87 -23.36
N VAL A 16 16.03 -14.18 -22.21
CA VAL A 16 15.02 -13.12 -22.03
C VAL A 16 15.32 -11.94 -22.94
N ARG A 17 16.58 -11.48 -23.00
CA ARG A 17 16.98 -10.40 -23.92
C ARG A 17 16.62 -10.70 -25.38
N ASN A 18 16.95 -11.90 -25.86
CA ASN A 18 16.68 -12.28 -27.24
C ASN A 18 15.16 -12.35 -27.54
N SER A 19 14.34 -12.80 -26.59
CA SER A 19 12.88 -12.80 -26.79
C SER A 19 12.27 -11.40 -26.82
N PHE A 20 12.75 -10.47 -25.97
CA PHE A 20 12.35 -9.05 -26.01
C PHE A 20 12.72 -8.40 -27.36
N GLN A 21 13.91 -8.71 -27.89
CA GLN A 21 14.35 -8.22 -29.19
C GLN A 21 13.45 -8.74 -30.33
N GLN A 22 13.21 -10.05 -30.39
CA GLN A 22 12.34 -10.66 -31.40
C GLN A 22 10.92 -10.07 -31.35
N PHE A 23 10.39 -9.86 -30.14
CA PHE A 23 9.10 -9.22 -29.94
C PHE A 23 9.06 -7.78 -30.50
N LEU A 24 10.07 -6.96 -30.26
CA LEU A 24 10.11 -5.60 -30.80
C LEU A 24 10.30 -5.58 -32.31
N GLU A 25 11.18 -6.41 -32.86
CA GLU A 25 11.37 -6.51 -34.32
C GLU A 25 10.05 -6.84 -35.04
N ALA A 26 9.28 -7.80 -34.50
CA ALA A 26 7.94 -8.13 -34.99
C ALA A 26 6.97 -6.95 -34.85
N THR A 27 7.00 -6.25 -33.72
CA THR A 27 6.17 -5.07 -33.47
C THR A 27 6.47 -3.93 -34.44
N ILE A 28 7.74 -3.66 -34.73
CA ILE A 28 8.18 -2.64 -35.69
C ILE A 28 7.74 -2.99 -37.11
N SER A 29 7.82 -4.27 -37.50
CA SER A 29 7.31 -4.74 -38.79
C SER A 29 5.81 -4.44 -38.96
N ILE A 30 5.00 -4.68 -37.92
CA ILE A 30 3.58 -4.32 -37.93
C ILE A 30 3.40 -2.79 -37.99
N LEU A 31 4.18 -2.03 -37.22
CA LEU A 31 4.08 -0.56 -37.22
C LEU A 31 4.35 0.02 -38.61
N GLN A 32 5.42 -0.43 -39.28
CA GLN A 32 5.74 -0.03 -40.65
C GLN A 32 4.59 -0.32 -41.62
N LYS A 33 3.95 -1.49 -41.49
CA LYS A 33 2.78 -1.86 -42.31
C LYS A 33 1.59 -0.96 -42.01
N SER A 34 1.25 -0.75 -40.74
CA SER A 34 0.14 0.12 -40.31
C SER A 34 0.32 1.57 -40.78
N VAL A 35 1.53 2.13 -40.73
CA VAL A 35 1.80 3.50 -41.21
C VAL A 35 1.67 3.59 -42.72
N LYS A 36 2.14 2.59 -43.48
CA LYS A 36 1.95 2.53 -44.93
C LYS A 36 0.47 2.40 -45.33
N GLU A 37 -0.33 1.66 -44.57
CA GLU A 37 -1.74 1.42 -44.85
C GLU A 37 -2.64 2.60 -44.47
N ASN A 38 -2.40 3.25 -43.33
CA ASN A 38 -3.26 4.33 -42.84
C ASN A 38 -2.99 5.69 -43.49
N GLY A 39 -1.82 5.89 -44.11
CA GLY A 39 -1.45 7.14 -44.78
C GLY A 39 -1.07 8.29 -43.84
N ASP A 40 -1.70 8.37 -42.65
CA ASP A 40 -1.42 9.35 -41.60
C ASP A 40 -1.14 8.69 -40.25
N ILE A 41 -0.29 9.33 -39.43
CA ILE A 41 0.05 8.89 -38.08
C ILE A 41 -0.96 9.51 -37.11
N PRO A 42 -1.64 8.72 -36.24
CA PRO A 42 -2.54 9.24 -35.24
C PRO A 42 -1.83 10.27 -34.38
N THR A 43 -2.52 11.39 -34.13
CA THR A 43 -2.04 12.40 -33.21
C THR A 43 -3.03 12.56 -32.08
N ARG A 44 -2.51 12.78 -30.87
CA ARG A 44 -3.31 13.20 -29.72
C ARG A 44 -2.93 14.60 -29.30
N GLU A 45 -3.94 15.37 -28.91
CA GLU A 45 -3.73 16.66 -28.28
C GLU A 45 -3.33 16.41 -26.82
N ILE A 46 -2.22 17.02 -26.39
CA ILE A 46 -1.79 17.06 -24.99
C ILE A 46 -1.82 18.51 -24.52
N LEU A 47 -2.25 18.73 -23.28
CA LEU A 47 -2.19 20.05 -22.67
C LEU A 47 -0.78 20.24 -22.07
N LYS A 48 -0.18 21.39 -22.39
CA LYS A 48 1.08 21.85 -21.80
C LYS A 48 0.85 23.17 -21.07
N VAL A 49 0.94 23.09 -19.75
CA VAL A 49 0.83 24.18 -18.79
C VAL A 49 2.24 24.75 -18.58
N THR A 50 2.40 26.05 -18.83
CA THR A 50 3.67 26.78 -18.63
C THR A 50 3.52 27.84 -17.54
N PRO A 51 4.42 27.94 -16.55
CA PRO A 51 4.34 28.96 -15.50
C PRO A 51 4.50 30.37 -16.04
N TYR A 52 3.77 31.32 -15.45
CA TYR A 52 3.83 32.74 -15.76
C TYR A 52 3.75 33.57 -14.46
N SER A 53 4.14 34.86 -14.51
CA SER A 53 4.23 35.71 -13.30
C SER A 53 2.90 35.91 -12.53
N LYS A 54 1.75 35.55 -13.13
CA LYS A 54 0.40 35.66 -12.54
C LYS A 54 -0.40 34.35 -12.57
N GLY A 55 0.23 33.20 -12.79
CA GLY A 55 -0.45 31.90 -12.90
C GLY A 55 0.22 31.00 -13.93
N TYR A 56 -0.56 30.32 -14.76
CA TYR A 56 -0.04 29.48 -15.84
C TYR A 56 -0.80 29.73 -17.15
N GLN A 57 -0.15 29.40 -18.25
CA GLN A 57 -0.74 29.40 -19.58
C GLN A 57 -0.86 27.97 -20.10
N GLU A 58 -2.06 27.59 -20.49
CA GLU A 58 -2.30 26.34 -21.23
C GLU A 58 -1.97 26.54 -22.70
N THR A 59 -1.22 25.60 -23.25
CA THR A 59 -0.94 25.49 -24.68
C THR A 59 -1.28 24.08 -25.13
N LYS A 60 -2.04 23.98 -26.22
CA LYS A 60 -2.31 22.70 -26.88
C LYS A 60 -1.09 22.29 -27.65
N ALA A 61 -0.55 21.09 -27.39
CA ALA A 61 0.51 20.49 -28.16
C ALA A 61 0.02 19.19 -28.81
N ILE A 62 0.50 18.89 -30.02
CA ILE A 62 0.14 17.69 -30.75
C ILE A 62 1.27 16.67 -30.57
N LYS A 63 0.95 15.47 -30.09
CA LYS A 63 1.89 14.36 -29.97
C LYS A 63 1.48 13.23 -30.91
N TYR A 64 2.41 12.73 -31.72
CA TYR A 64 2.20 11.51 -32.51
C TYR A 64 2.08 10.30 -31.59
N ASP A 65 1.07 9.46 -31.82
CA ASP A 65 0.78 8.26 -31.05
C ASP A 65 0.98 7.01 -31.93
N LEU A 66 2.24 6.73 -32.27
CA LEU A 66 2.62 5.57 -33.07
C LEU A 66 2.20 4.26 -32.40
N TYR A 67 2.25 4.19 -31.07
CA TYR A 67 1.91 2.98 -30.32
C TYR A 67 0.43 2.59 -30.50
N HIS A 68 -0.47 3.58 -30.60
CA HIS A 68 -1.89 3.33 -30.86
C HIS A 68 -2.15 2.48 -32.13
N LEU A 69 -1.29 2.57 -33.14
CA LEU A 69 -1.40 1.80 -34.39
C LEU A 69 -1.15 0.29 -34.22
N VAL A 70 -0.49 -0.11 -33.14
CA VAL A 70 -0.06 -1.49 -32.89
C VAL A 70 -0.55 -2.07 -31.57
N ALA A 71 -1.02 -1.25 -30.62
CA ALA A 71 -1.37 -1.65 -29.27
C ALA A 71 -2.33 -2.87 -29.19
N HIS A 72 -3.32 -2.97 -30.08
CA HIS A 72 -4.25 -4.11 -30.11
C HIS A 72 -3.73 -5.32 -30.90
N LYS A 73 -2.70 -5.14 -31.73
CA LYS A 73 -2.14 -6.19 -32.60
C LYS A 73 -1.00 -6.94 -31.94
N ILE A 74 -0.28 -6.30 -31.00
CA ILE A 74 0.91 -6.89 -30.38
C ILE A 74 0.61 -8.15 -29.56
N TRP A 75 -0.59 -8.30 -29.00
CA TRP A 75 -0.94 -9.45 -28.16
C TRP A 75 -1.16 -10.74 -28.95
N ASP A 76 -1.47 -10.61 -30.23
CA ASP A 76 -1.69 -11.75 -31.11
C ASP A 76 -0.38 -12.33 -31.66
N LEU A 77 0.73 -11.58 -31.55
CA LEU A 77 2.05 -11.99 -31.99
C LEU A 77 2.53 -13.26 -31.26
N GLU A 78 3.08 -14.20 -32.01
CA GLU A 78 3.70 -15.40 -31.46
C GLU A 78 4.93 -15.03 -30.62
N GLU A 79 5.70 -14.04 -31.06
CA GLU A 79 6.87 -13.50 -30.37
C GLU A 79 6.50 -12.89 -29.02
N TYR A 80 5.36 -12.19 -28.93
CA TYR A 80 4.85 -11.67 -27.67
C TYR A 80 4.49 -12.79 -26.70
N LYS A 81 3.77 -13.82 -27.17
CA LYS A 81 3.38 -14.98 -26.34
C LYS A 81 4.60 -15.72 -25.83
N LYS A 82 5.58 -15.98 -26.70
CA LYS A 82 6.86 -16.59 -26.36
C LYS A 82 7.64 -15.76 -25.35
N CYS A 83 7.74 -14.44 -25.56
CA CYS A 83 8.42 -13.53 -24.64
C CYS A 83 7.75 -13.51 -23.25
N SER A 84 6.42 -13.49 -23.22
CA SER A 84 5.64 -13.57 -21.98
C SER A 84 5.87 -14.89 -21.26
N GLU A 85 5.86 -16.02 -21.97
CA GLU A 85 6.16 -17.34 -21.42
C GLU A 85 7.57 -17.41 -20.85
N MET A 86 8.59 -16.92 -21.57
CA MET A 86 9.97 -16.85 -21.07
C MET A 86 10.08 -15.98 -19.82
N PHE A 87 9.37 -14.86 -19.77
CA PHE A 87 9.30 -14.01 -18.58
C PHE A 87 8.71 -14.76 -17.37
N TYR A 88 7.61 -15.50 -17.56
CA TYR A 88 6.98 -16.29 -16.50
C TYR A 88 7.81 -17.48 -16.05
N GLN A 89 8.49 -18.16 -16.98
CA GLN A 89 9.35 -19.31 -16.69
C GLN A 89 10.66 -18.89 -16.03
N ASN A 90 11.10 -17.65 -16.22
CA ASN A 90 12.28 -17.14 -15.52
C ASN A 90 12.00 -16.99 -14.02
N GLU A 91 12.81 -17.69 -13.22
CA GLU A 91 12.62 -17.83 -11.78
C GLU A 91 12.63 -16.50 -11.01
N LEU A 92 13.39 -15.50 -11.48
CA LEU A 92 13.41 -14.18 -10.85
C LEU A 92 12.29 -13.28 -11.37
N LEU A 93 12.10 -13.22 -12.68
CA LEU A 93 11.17 -12.28 -13.29
C LEU A 93 9.72 -12.68 -13.02
N GLY A 94 9.40 -13.97 -13.21
CA GLY A 94 8.09 -14.54 -12.88
C GLY A 94 7.78 -14.44 -11.38
N SER A 95 8.80 -14.35 -10.54
CA SER A 95 8.59 -14.23 -9.10
C SER A 95 7.98 -12.91 -8.68
N GLN A 96 8.21 -11.79 -9.39
CA GLN A 96 7.88 -10.45 -8.90
C GLN A 96 6.39 -10.18 -8.70
N GLY A 97 5.51 -11.06 -9.18
CA GLY A 97 4.06 -10.86 -9.11
C GLY A 97 3.57 -9.72 -10.00
N ILE A 98 4.45 -9.20 -10.87
CA ILE A 98 4.14 -8.16 -11.84
C ILE A 98 3.54 -8.82 -13.07
N ASN A 99 2.49 -8.21 -13.61
CA ASN A 99 1.84 -8.69 -14.82
C ASN A 99 2.79 -8.49 -16.02
N SER A 100 3.24 -9.58 -16.64
CA SER A 100 4.14 -9.53 -17.81
C SER A 100 3.54 -8.70 -18.95
N PHE A 101 2.21 -8.67 -19.05
CA PHE A 101 1.49 -7.83 -20.00
C PHE A 101 1.82 -6.33 -19.82
N VAL A 102 1.85 -5.85 -18.57
CA VAL A 102 2.13 -4.44 -18.27
C VAL A 102 3.57 -4.12 -18.64
N ILE A 103 4.51 -5.01 -18.34
CA ILE A 103 5.93 -4.83 -18.66
C ILE A 103 6.15 -4.81 -20.17
N LEU A 104 5.69 -5.85 -20.88
CA LEU A 104 5.93 -5.99 -22.32
C LEU A 104 5.23 -4.90 -23.13
N SER A 105 3.99 -4.55 -22.77
CA SER A 105 3.27 -3.45 -23.44
C SER A 105 3.93 -2.11 -23.20
N SER A 106 4.41 -1.84 -21.98
CA SER A 106 5.11 -0.59 -21.67
C SER A 106 6.46 -0.54 -22.36
N PHE A 107 7.21 -1.64 -22.39
CA PHE A 107 8.48 -1.75 -23.10
C PHE A 107 8.32 -1.43 -24.59
N ALA A 108 7.31 -2.02 -25.24
CA ALA A 108 6.98 -1.71 -26.64
C ALA A 108 6.58 -0.25 -26.82
N ALA A 109 5.73 0.28 -25.93
CA ALA A 109 5.30 1.67 -26.00
C ALA A 109 6.47 2.65 -25.83
N ASP A 110 7.36 2.43 -24.87
CA ASP A 110 8.53 3.28 -24.63
C ASP A 110 9.46 3.26 -25.83
N TYR A 111 9.79 2.07 -26.34
CA TYR A 111 10.61 1.92 -27.54
C TYR A 111 10.01 2.66 -28.74
N ILE A 112 8.72 2.48 -29.01
CA ILE A 112 8.05 3.09 -30.16
C ILE A 112 7.94 4.62 -30.04
N ASN A 113 7.79 5.15 -28.82
CA ASN A 113 7.66 6.59 -28.61
C ASN A 113 8.93 7.36 -28.97
N ASP A 114 10.09 6.71 -28.97
CA ASP A 114 11.39 7.31 -29.29
C ASP A 114 11.78 7.15 -30.77
N ILE A 115 10.96 6.46 -31.57
CA ILE A 115 11.22 6.25 -33.01
C ILE A 115 10.94 7.53 -33.80
N ASP A 116 11.86 7.90 -34.68
CA ASP A 116 11.64 8.94 -35.68
C ASP A 116 10.51 8.50 -36.64
N THR A 117 9.43 9.28 -36.67
CA THR A 117 8.27 9.05 -37.53
C THR A 117 8.64 9.03 -39.03
N LYS A 118 9.78 9.60 -39.41
CA LYS A 118 10.29 9.59 -40.79
C LYS A 118 11.05 8.32 -41.15
N SER A 119 11.56 7.59 -40.17
CA SER A 119 12.40 6.40 -40.37
C SER A 119 12.08 5.33 -39.32
N ILE A 120 10.96 4.64 -39.53
CA ILE A 120 10.53 3.55 -38.68
C ILE A 120 11.44 2.35 -38.96
N SER A 121 12.45 2.13 -38.12
CA SER A 121 13.38 1.01 -38.20
C SER A 121 13.80 0.57 -36.80
N PHE A 122 14.22 -0.69 -36.66
CA PHE A 122 14.72 -1.18 -35.38
C PHE A 122 16.13 -0.60 -35.15
N ASP A 123 16.29 0.16 -34.07
CA ASP A 123 17.57 0.64 -33.56
C ASP A 123 18.04 -0.22 -32.39
N GLN A 124 19.15 -0.92 -32.59
CA GLN A 124 19.76 -1.79 -31.58
C GLN A 124 20.23 -1.00 -30.35
N LYS A 125 20.73 0.22 -30.53
CA LYS A 125 21.28 1.01 -29.42
C LYS A 125 20.18 1.46 -28.45
N SER A 126 19.05 1.93 -28.98
CA SER A 126 17.88 2.29 -28.19
C SER A 126 17.30 1.07 -27.48
N PHE A 127 17.28 -0.10 -28.15
CA PHE A 127 16.84 -1.35 -27.54
C PHE A 127 17.74 -1.74 -26.37
N ASP A 128 19.06 -1.73 -26.56
CA ASP A 128 20.01 -2.11 -25.51
C ASP A 128 19.87 -1.19 -24.29
N SER A 129 19.75 0.13 -24.52
CA SER A 129 19.55 1.09 -23.43
C SER A 129 18.26 0.83 -22.66
N LEU A 130 17.13 0.66 -23.36
CA LEU A 130 15.83 0.43 -22.75
C LEU A 130 15.75 -0.92 -22.05
N PHE A 131 16.34 -1.97 -22.65
CA PHE A 131 16.39 -3.30 -22.06
C PHE A 131 17.22 -3.31 -20.78
N GLU A 132 18.38 -2.64 -20.77
CA GLU A 132 19.18 -2.51 -19.55
C GLU A 132 18.44 -1.74 -18.45
N GLU A 133 17.71 -0.68 -18.79
CA GLU A 133 16.85 0.05 -17.84
C GLU A 133 15.79 -0.86 -17.22
N TYR A 134 15.02 -1.56 -18.06
CA TYR A 134 13.99 -2.50 -17.60
C TYR A 134 14.58 -3.67 -16.81
N LYS A 135 15.71 -4.23 -17.26
CA LYS A 135 16.42 -5.31 -16.57
C LYS A 135 16.89 -4.86 -15.20
N ASN A 136 17.54 -3.71 -15.10
CA ASN A 136 18.01 -3.17 -13.82
C ASN A 136 16.84 -2.87 -12.89
N ALA A 137 15.77 -2.28 -13.41
CA ALA A 137 14.55 -2.07 -12.64
C ALA A 137 13.93 -3.39 -12.18
N LEU A 138 13.91 -4.45 -13.00
CA LEU A 138 13.46 -5.79 -12.61
C LEU A 138 14.38 -6.42 -11.56
N LEU A 139 15.68 -6.25 -11.65
CA LEU A 139 16.64 -6.87 -10.72
C LEU A 139 16.90 -6.06 -9.45
N SER A 140 16.36 -4.84 -9.38
CA SER A 140 16.46 -3.99 -8.18
C SER A 140 15.82 -4.66 -6.96
N PHE A 141 16.48 -4.49 -5.80
CA PHE A 141 15.94 -4.90 -4.50
C PHE A 141 14.73 -4.04 -4.11
N THR A 142 14.81 -2.75 -4.43
CA THR A 142 13.83 -1.72 -4.08
C THR A 142 13.34 -0.99 -5.31
N TYR A 143 12.14 -0.45 -5.22
CA TYR A 143 11.64 0.57 -6.13
C TYR A 143 11.16 1.78 -5.32
N GLU A 144 11.10 2.94 -5.97
CA GLU A 144 10.60 4.15 -5.34
C GLU A 144 9.14 4.39 -5.74
N THR A 145 8.32 4.78 -4.78
CA THR A 145 6.99 5.34 -5.04
C THR A 145 7.02 6.82 -4.67
N LEU A 146 6.71 7.67 -5.65
CA LEU A 146 6.61 9.11 -5.47
C LEU A 146 5.15 9.48 -5.22
N TYR A 147 4.89 10.05 -4.04
CA TYR A 147 3.63 10.67 -3.69
C TYR A 147 3.76 12.19 -3.77
N ILE A 148 2.80 12.84 -4.42
CA ILE A 148 2.73 14.29 -4.53
C ILE A 148 1.34 14.75 -4.09
N CYS A 149 1.29 15.69 -3.14
CA CYS A 149 0.06 16.32 -2.70
C CYS A 149 0.14 17.84 -2.91
N PRO A 150 -0.61 18.41 -3.87
CA PRO A 150 -0.72 19.86 -4.06
C PRO A 150 -1.25 20.58 -2.82
N LEU A 151 -0.56 21.64 -2.39
CA LEU A 151 -0.98 22.50 -1.28
C LEU A 151 -1.68 23.76 -1.80
N LEU A 152 -3.00 23.69 -1.99
CA LEU A 152 -3.81 24.83 -2.44
C LEU A 152 -3.86 25.92 -1.37
N GLY A 153 -3.44 27.13 -1.70
CA GLY A 153 -3.50 28.26 -0.76
C GLY A 153 -2.37 28.33 0.25
N PHE A 154 -1.33 27.49 0.05
CA PHE A 154 -0.09 27.52 0.82
C PHE A 154 0.97 28.35 0.09
N GLU A 155 1.62 29.22 0.84
CA GLU A 155 2.77 30.02 0.43
C GLU A 155 3.89 29.83 1.46
N SER A 156 5.13 30.04 1.02
CA SER A 156 6.32 29.86 1.86
C SER A 156 7.46 30.76 1.38
N GLU A 157 8.25 31.28 2.31
CA GLU A 157 9.55 31.94 2.02
C GLU A 157 10.65 30.94 1.62
N VAL A 158 10.40 29.66 1.90
CA VAL A 158 11.34 28.55 1.76
C VAL A 158 10.91 27.70 0.57
N ASP A 159 11.78 27.60 -0.42
CA ASP A 159 11.50 26.87 -1.66
C ASP A 159 11.49 25.35 -1.47
N ARG A 160 12.25 24.85 -0.49
CA ARG A 160 12.40 23.44 -0.16
C ARG A 160 12.66 23.24 1.33
N LEU A 161 11.80 22.48 2.00
CA LEU A 161 11.88 22.13 3.41
C LEU A 161 11.83 20.61 3.57
N ILE A 162 12.91 20.01 4.09
CA ILE A 162 13.00 18.57 4.36
C ILE A 162 12.48 18.29 5.78
N LEU A 163 11.55 17.35 5.90
CA LEU A 163 10.91 16.98 7.17
C LEU A 163 11.36 15.61 7.68
N ASP A 164 11.57 14.66 6.77
CA ASP A 164 12.03 13.30 7.06
C ASP A 164 12.72 12.72 5.83
N ASP A 165 13.23 11.49 5.92
CA ASP A 165 13.77 10.78 4.76
C ASP A 165 12.71 10.63 3.66
N GLY A 166 13.09 11.03 2.44
CA GLY A 166 12.18 11.11 1.30
C GLY A 166 11.01 12.09 1.41
N LEU A 167 10.82 12.81 2.53
CA LEU A 167 9.64 13.65 2.79
C LEU A 167 9.99 15.15 2.84
N MET A 168 9.35 15.95 1.99
CA MET A 168 9.61 17.39 1.94
C MET A 168 8.42 18.21 1.46
N ILE A 169 8.41 19.49 1.81
CA ILE A 169 7.57 20.51 1.17
C ILE A 169 8.45 21.26 0.18
N ARG A 170 8.03 21.37 -1.08
CA ARG A 170 8.81 22.10 -2.10
C ARG A 170 7.93 22.74 -3.16
N LYS A 171 8.52 23.63 -3.97
CA LYS A 171 7.85 24.17 -5.15
C LYS A 171 7.48 23.04 -6.13
N ILE A 172 6.26 23.11 -6.66
CA ILE A 172 5.78 22.21 -7.72
C ILE A 172 6.50 22.54 -9.03
N THR A 173 6.92 21.51 -9.76
CA THR A 173 7.52 21.72 -11.08
C THR A 173 6.45 21.81 -12.17
N PRO A 174 6.75 22.46 -13.32
CA PRO A 174 5.81 22.51 -14.44
C PRO A 174 5.39 21.13 -14.95
N ASP A 175 6.33 20.18 -14.99
CA ASP A 175 6.07 18.83 -15.50
C ASP A 175 5.14 18.04 -14.58
N GLU A 176 5.33 18.15 -13.27
CA GLU A 176 4.44 17.52 -12.29
C GLU A 176 3.04 18.13 -12.30
N LEU A 177 2.95 19.45 -12.45
CA LEU A 177 1.66 20.11 -12.60
C LEU A 177 0.93 19.58 -13.83
N ASN A 178 1.63 19.46 -14.97
CA ASN A 178 1.08 18.88 -16.20
C ASN A 178 0.62 17.43 -16.00
N GLU A 179 1.42 16.63 -15.30
CA GLU A 179 1.09 15.25 -15.01
C GLU A 179 -0.19 15.15 -14.17
N ILE A 180 -0.25 15.86 -13.03
CA ILE A 180 -1.42 15.88 -12.15
C ILE A 180 -2.66 16.39 -12.90
N TRP A 181 -2.51 17.46 -13.69
CA TRP A 181 -3.58 18.03 -14.49
C TRP A 181 -4.16 17.03 -15.49
N ASN A 182 -3.29 16.37 -16.26
CA ASN A 182 -3.70 15.38 -17.25
C ASN A 182 -4.42 14.19 -16.59
N LEU A 183 -3.91 13.71 -15.45
CA LEU A 183 -4.58 12.66 -14.68
C LEU A 183 -5.98 13.09 -14.26
N LEU A 184 -6.13 14.29 -13.68
CA LEU A 184 -7.42 14.77 -13.21
C LEU A 184 -8.43 14.96 -14.35
N SER A 185 -7.95 15.39 -15.51
CA SER A 185 -8.76 15.58 -16.72
C SER A 185 -9.35 14.25 -17.21
N ILE A 186 -8.58 13.16 -17.15
CA ILE A 186 -9.04 11.81 -17.55
C ILE A 186 -10.19 11.32 -16.66
N PHE A 187 -10.11 11.57 -15.35
CA PHE A 187 -11.11 11.11 -14.38
C PHE A 187 -12.33 12.04 -14.24
N GLY A 188 -12.43 13.09 -15.05
CA GLY A 188 -13.59 14.00 -15.07
C GLY A 188 -13.77 14.80 -13.79
N TYR A 189 -12.68 15.12 -13.08
CA TYR A 189 -12.78 15.98 -11.90
C TYR A 189 -13.21 17.40 -12.29
N GLY A 190 -14.09 18.00 -11.47
CA GLY A 190 -14.77 19.26 -11.82
C GLY A 190 -13.83 20.44 -12.09
N PHE A 191 -14.21 21.29 -13.05
CA PHE A 191 -13.48 22.49 -13.50
C PHE A 191 -12.92 23.37 -12.36
N ASN A 192 -13.65 23.50 -11.25
CA ASN A 192 -13.24 24.32 -10.10
C ASN A 192 -11.93 23.86 -9.43
N PHE A 193 -11.61 22.57 -9.47
CA PHE A 193 -10.37 22.08 -8.87
C PHE A 193 -9.17 22.37 -9.77
N ILE A 194 -9.37 22.19 -11.06
CA ILE A 194 -8.39 22.44 -12.12
C ILE A 194 -7.91 23.90 -12.07
N ASP A 195 -8.83 24.87 -12.03
CA ASP A 195 -8.49 26.31 -11.91
C ASP A 195 -7.67 26.65 -10.66
N LYS A 196 -7.93 25.94 -9.56
CA LYS A 196 -7.21 26.12 -8.29
C LYS A 196 -5.84 25.46 -8.34
N LEU A 197 -5.72 24.30 -8.99
CA LEU A 197 -4.45 23.61 -9.21
C LEU A 197 -3.49 24.48 -10.04
N ALA A 198 -4.00 25.21 -11.04
CA ALA A 198 -3.26 26.24 -11.78
C ALA A 198 -2.86 27.47 -10.92
N LYS A 199 -3.09 27.47 -9.61
CA LYS A 199 -2.54 28.52 -8.72
C LYS A 199 -1.67 27.94 -7.63
N THR A 200 -1.53 26.63 -7.58
CA THR A 200 -0.64 25.94 -6.64
C THR A 200 0.80 26.27 -6.96
N LYS A 201 1.58 26.58 -5.91
CA LYS A 201 3.03 26.77 -6.00
C LYS A 201 3.82 25.68 -5.28
N TYR A 202 3.22 25.01 -4.30
CA TYR A 202 3.90 24.07 -3.43
C TYR A 202 3.20 22.71 -3.39
N VAL A 203 3.98 21.67 -3.15
CA VAL A 203 3.53 20.29 -2.93
C VAL A 203 4.21 19.71 -1.70
N ILE A 204 3.54 18.76 -1.05
CA ILE A 204 4.21 17.77 -0.22
C ILE A 204 4.66 16.65 -1.15
N GLU A 205 5.97 16.41 -1.21
CA GLU A 205 6.58 15.25 -1.85
C GLU A 205 6.91 14.22 -0.77
N HIS A 206 6.54 12.96 -1.01
CA HIS A 206 7.01 11.83 -0.23
C HIS A 206 7.54 10.75 -1.18
N ARG A 207 8.83 10.47 -1.13
CA ARG A 207 9.48 9.35 -1.81
C ARG A 207 9.60 8.18 -0.85
N VAL A 208 8.91 7.10 -1.17
CA VAL A 208 8.94 5.89 -0.36
C VAL A 208 9.74 4.84 -1.11
N VAL A 209 10.86 4.42 -0.54
CA VAL A 209 11.60 3.26 -1.01
C VAL A 209 10.87 2.00 -0.51
N GLN A 210 10.36 1.19 -1.43
CA GLN A 210 9.64 -0.04 -1.15
C GLN A 210 10.45 -1.23 -1.64
N VAL A 211 10.48 -2.31 -0.87
CA VAL A 211 11.04 -3.58 -1.33
C VAL A 211 10.00 -4.36 -2.11
N LYS A 212 10.42 -4.94 -3.22
CA LYS A 212 9.54 -5.72 -4.09
C LYS A 212 8.84 -6.85 -3.34
N LYS A 213 7.58 -7.11 -3.71
CA LYS A 213 6.63 -8.07 -3.08
C LYS A 213 6.13 -7.73 -1.68
N THR A 214 6.72 -6.76 -1.00
CA THR A 214 6.17 -6.37 0.30
C THR A 214 4.86 -5.67 0.03
N SER A 215 3.79 -6.07 0.74
CA SER A 215 2.54 -5.32 0.71
C SER A 215 2.91 -3.87 1.05
N PRO A 216 2.46 -2.86 0.27
CA PRO A 216 2.70 -1.47 0.62
C PRO A 216 2.21 -1.31 2.05
N LYS A 217 3.13 -1.16 3.01
CA LYS A 217 2.72 -0.94 4.39
C LYS A 217 1.86 0.31 4.34
N THR A 218 0.59 0.16 4.69
CA THR A 218 -0.40 1.24 4.78
C THR A 218 0.01 2.35 5.74
N GLY A 219 1.14 2.18 6.46
CA GLY A 219 1.81 3.19 7.27
C GLY A 219 2.72 4.17 6.53
N SER A 220 2.79 4.16 5.20
CA SER A 220 3.71 5.02 4.41
C SER A 220 3.12 6.33 3.89
N ASP A 221 1.82 6.61 4.09
CA ASP A 221 1.32 7.94 3.74
C ASP A 221 1.58 8.93 4.89
N LEU A 222 2.77 9.55 4.87
CA LEU A 222 3.16 10.59 5.81
C LEU A 222 2.58 11.97 5.43
N ILE A 223 1.92 12.10 4.27
CA ILE A 223 1.34 13.37 3.83
C ILE A 223 0.26 13.88 4.81
N PRO A 224 -0.73 13.07 5.26
CA PRO A 224 -1.67 13.51 6.29
C PRO A 224 -1.01 13.97 7.58
N VAL A 225 0.14 13.38 7.95
CA VAL A 225 0.91 13.77 9.14
C VAL A 225 1.52 15.16 8.96
N VAL A 226 2.08 15.44 7.78
CA VAL A 226 2.60 16.79 7.44
C VAL A 226 1.47 17.82 7.42
N VAL A 227 0.32 17.50 6.81
CA VAL A 227 -0.85 18.39 6.78
C VAL A 227 -1.33 18.70 8.20
N PHE A 228 -1.42 17.69 9.06
CA PHE A 228 -1.79 17.88 10.46
C PHE A 228 -0.76 18.72 11.22
N ALA A 229 0.54 18.49 11.01
CA ALA A 229 1.60 19.29 11.63
C ALA A 229 1.55 20.78 11.21
N LEU A 230 1.34 21.06 9.93
CA LEU A 230 1.14 22.42 9.41
C LEU A 230 -0.05 23.12 10.08
N ARG A 231 -1.17 22.38 10.26
CA ARG A 231 -2.38 22.88 10.94
C ARG A 231 -2.16 23.09 12.44
N LEU A 232 -1.35 22.26 13.08
CA LEU A 232 -1.02 22.42 14.50
C LEU A 232 -0.07 23.61 14.76
N LEU A 233 0.83 23.87 13.84
CA LEU A 233 1.85 24.91 13.96
C LEU A 233 1.21 26.30 14.14
N LYS A 234 0.28 26.67 13.26
CA LYS A 234 -0.37 27.99 13.29
C LYS A 234 -1.63 28.07 12.44
N ASN A 235 -2.35 29.18 12.62
CA ASN A 235 -3.56 29.51 11.88
C ASN A 235 -3.27 29.75 10.40
N GLY A 236 -4.25 29.41 9.57
CA GLY A 236 -4.23 29.62 8.14
C GLY A 236 -4.99 28.51 7.43
N ASN A 237 -5.61 28.86 6.32
CA ASN A 237 -6.35 27.89 5.51
C ASN A 237 -5.53 27.54 4.28
N PHE A 238 -5.28 26.24 4.11
CA PHE A 238 -4.81 25.61 2.89
C PHE A 238 -5.56 24.29 2.71
N TRP A 239 -5.53 23.74 1.50
CA TRP A 239 -6.19 22.47 1.18
C TRP A 239 -5.20 21.47 0.61
N ALA A 240 -5.31 20.21 1.04
CA ALA A 240 -4.36 19.13 0.74
C ALA A 240 -5.03 17.74 0.80
N ASN A 241 -6.14 17.54 0.07
CA ASN A 241 -6.94 16.29 0.16
C ASN A 241 -6.79 15.35 -1.04
N LYS A 242 -6.01 15.74 -2.05
CA LYS A 242 -5.75 14.90 -3.23
C LYS A 242 -4.26 14.63 -3.34
N GLN A 243 -3.95 13.37 -3.50
CA GLN A 243 -2.61 12.86 -3.63
C GLN A 243 -2.53 12.10 -4.94
N SER A 244 -1.58 12.48 -5.79
CA SER A 244 -1.16 11.63 -6.89
C SER A 244 -0.02 10.76 -6.42
N HIS A 245 0.02 9.51 -6.86
CA HIS A 245 1.16 8.64 -6.63
C HIS A 245 1.57 7.99 -7.94
N LYS A 246 2.88 7.78 -8.10
CA LYS A 246 3.43 6.99 -9.19
C LYS A 246 4.56 6.12 -8.69
N THR A 247 4.60 4.88 -9.16
CA THR A 247 5.76 4.03 -8.97
C THR A 247 6.83 4.42 -10.00
N LEU A 248 8.06 4.66 -9.55
CA LEU A 248 9.20 4.98 -10.39
C LEU A 248 9.83 3.68 -10.95
N LEU A 249 9.00 2.86 -11.58
CA LEU A 249 9.41 1.69 -12.37
C LEU A 249 9.18 1.99 -13.85
N PRO A 250 10.07 1.60 -14.78
CA PRO A 250 9.97 1.94 -16.19
C PRO A 250 8.59 1.63 -16.82
N TRP A 251 7.99 0.50 -16.44
CA TRP A 251 6.67 0.07 -16.92
C TRP A 251 5.47 0.63 -16.13
N GLU A 252 5.68 1.35 -15.02
CA GLU A 252 4.61 1.93 -14.20
C GLU A 252 4.63 3.47 -14.15
N VAL A 253 5.66 4.14 -14.69
CA VAL A 253 5.77 5.62 -14.65
C VAL A 253 4.52 6.30 -15.21
N LYS A 254 3.81 5.65 -16.14
CA LYS A 254 2.59 6.17 -16.79
C LYS A 254 1.29 5.79 -16.07
N MET A 255 1.34 4.89 -15.09
CA MET A 255 0.21 4.50 -14.25
C MET A 255 0.23 5.31 -12.95
N ALA A 256 0.04 6.63 -13.08
CA ALA A 256 -0.16 7.45 -11.91
C ALA A 256 -1.59 7.27 -11.39
N GLY A 257 -1.70 6.93 -10.11
CA GLY A 257 -2.97 6.83 -9.41
C GLY A 257 -3.31 8.15 -8.72
N ILE A 258 -4.61 8.39 -8.51
CA ILE A 258 -5.10 9.46 -7.64
C ILE A 258 -5.77 8.81 -6.44
N SER A 259 -5.25 9.10 -5.26
CA SER A 259 -5.83 8.76 -3.96
C SER A 259 -6.28 10.04 -3.25
N GLY A 260 -7.15 9.88 -2.25
CA GLY A 260 -7.56 11.00 -1.38
C GLY A 260 -8.99 10.88 -0.89
N ASN A 261 -9.26 11.54 0.23
CA ASN A 261 -10.56 11.50 0.88
C ASN A 261 -11.65 12.11 -0.02
N SER A 262 -12.67 11.32 -0.33
CA SER A 262 -13.85 11.69 -1.13
C SER A 262 -14.75 12.73 -0.44
N TYR A 263 -14.55 12.99 0.85
CA TYR A 263 -15.40 13.83 1.69
C TYR A 263 -15.41 15.33 1.33
N SER A 264 -14.49 15.82 0.49
CA SER A 264 -14.55 17.20 0.00
C SER A 264 -14.13 17.29 -1.48
N GLN A 265 -15.00 16.89 -2.41
CA GLN A 265 -14.78 17.24 -3.82
C GLN A 265 -14.84 18.76 -4.04
N ASN A 266 -15.49 19.49 -3.14
CA ASN A 266 -15.52 20.93 -3.14
C ASN A 266 -14.39 21.47 -2.25
N SER A 267 -13.30 21.91 -2.88
CA SER A 267 -12.32 22.76 -2.23
C SER A 267 -13.06 24.00 -1.69
N PRO A 268 -12.94 24.34 -0.39
CA PRO A 268 -13.70 25.44 0.20
C PRO A 268 -13.47 26.76 -0.55
N SER A 269 -14.39 27.69 -0.32
CA SER A 269 -14.45 29.06 -0.86
C SER A 269 -13.14 29.85 -0.73
N SER A 270 -13.12 31.02 -1.37
CA SER A 270 -12.01 31.95 -1.68
C SER A 270 -11.03 32.39 -0.57
N GLN A 271 -11.12 31.89 0.67
CA GLN A 271 -10.33 32.35 1.82
C GLN A 271 -9.13 31.43 2.10
N TYR A 272 -8.19 31.40 1.16
CA TYR A 272 -6.87 30.78 1.35
C TYR A 272 -5.85 31.80 1.83
N GLY A 273 -4.90 31.38 2.68
CA GLY A 273 -3.91 32.30 3.24
C GLY A 273 -2.91 31.71 4.23
N TYR A 274 -2.52 30.44 4.07
CA TYR A 274 -1.45 29.89 4.89
C TYR A 274 -0.09 30.34 4.33
N PHE A 275 0.72 30.99 5.17
CA PHE A 275 2.07 31.46 4.78
C PHE A 275 3.10 30.94 5.76
N LEU A 276 4.07 30.12 5.33
CA LEU A 276 5.16 29.62 6.17
C LEU A 276 6.37 30.56 6.10
N ASN A 277 6.76 31.14 7.25
CA ASN A 277 7.94 31.98 7.34
C ASN A 277 9.18 31.11 7.49
N LYS A 278 10.36 31.63 7.15
CA LYS A 278 11.63 30.94 7.36
C LYS A 278 11.89 30.55 8.83
N ASN A 279 11.45 31.37 9.78
CA ASN A 279 11.64 31.10 11.21
C ASN A 279 10.78 29.93 11.72
N ASP A 280 9.77 29.49 10.95
CA ASP A 280 8.86 28.42 11.36
C ASP A 280 9.38 27.02 10.99
N GLU A 281 10.50 26.92 10.26
CA GLU A 281 11.01 25.65 9.72
C GLU A 281 11.31 24.60 10.81
N ASP A 282 12.04 25.01 11.85
CA ASP A 282 12.47 24.10 12.91
C ASP A 282 11.28 23.68 13.78
N ASP A 283 10.35 24.60 14.05
CA ASP A 283 9.11 24.27 14.74
C ASP A 283 8.28 23.29 13.91
N LEU A 284 8.14 23.49 12.60
CA LEU A 284 7.39 22.54 11.76
C LEU A 284 7.99 21.13 11.82
N LYS A 285 9.33 20.99 11.83
CA LYS A 285 9.99 19.68 12.00
C LYS A 285 9.64 19.05 13.35
N LYS A 286 9.66 19.81 14.45
CA LYS A 286 9.28 19.31 15.78
C LYS A 286 7.80 18.90 15.83
N TYR A 287 6.90 19.72 15.27
CA TYR A 287 5.47 19.42 15.20
C TYR A 287 5.18 18.18 14.33
N TYR A 288 5.87 18.06 13.20
CA TYR A 288 5.83 16.88 12.33
C TYR A 288 6.28 15.63 13.10
N PHE A 289 7.42 15.70 13.79
CA PHE A 289 7.95 14.59 14.58
C PHE A 289 6.94 14.09 15.62
N LEU A 290 6.34 14.99 16.40
CA LEU A 290 5.32 14.62 17.39
C LEU A 290 4.06 14.05 16.72
N SER A 291 3.66 14.62 15.58
CA SER A 291 2.52 14.13 14.79
C SER A 291 2.77 12.73 14.25
N LYS A 292 4.00 12.41 13.81
CA LYS A 292 4.40 11.06 13.36
C LYS A 292 4.30 10.06 14.51
N HIS A 293 4.86 10.42 15.66
CA HIS A 293 4.89 9.53 16.84
C HIS A 293 3.52 9.26 17.43
N VAL A 294 2.64 10.28 17.47
CA VAL A 294 1.31 10.08 18.04
C VAL A 294 0.50 9.10 17.20
N GLN A 295 0.69 9.00 15.88
CA GLN A 295 -0.05 8.02 15.05
C GLN A 295 0.21 6.56 15.48
N ASN A 296 1.37 6.26 16.06
CA ASN A 296 1.67 4.92 16.59
C ASN A 296 0.76 4.52 17.76
N LEU A 297 0.10 5.50 18.41
CA LEU A 297 -0.85 5.26 19.50
C LEU A 297 -2.29 5.02 18.99
N ARG A 298 -2.56 5.09 17.69
CA ARG A 298 -3.93 5.07 17.13
C ARG A 298 -4.71 3.79 17.42
N SER A 299 -4.04 2.65 17.46
CA SER A 299 -4.64 1.35 17.79
C SER A 299 -4.90 1.17 19.29
N ASN A 300 -4.36 2.05 20.14
CA ASN A 300 -4.49 1.96 21.58
C ASN A 300 -5.76 2.67 22.07
N ASN A 301 -6.71 1.88 22.60
CA ASN A 301 -7.97 2.37 23.14
C ASN A 301 -7.81 3.44 24.23
N LYS A 302 -6.66 3.50 24.94
CA LYS A 302 -6.38 4.52 25.96
C LYS A 302 -6.39 5.96 25.42
N HIS A 303 -6.18 6.15 24.12
CA HIS A 303 -6.07 7.46 23.46
C HIS A 303 -7.23 7.73 22.49
N LYS A 304 -8.32 6.96 22.55
CA LYS A 304 -9.45 7.05 21.60
C LYS A 304 -10.05 8.46 21.52
N GLN A 305 -10.11 9.19 22.63
CA GLN A 305 -10.63 10.57 22.66
C GLN A 305 -9.73 11.54 21.89
N LEU A 306 -8.40 11.38 22.00
CA LEU A 306 -7.44 12.19 21.24
C LEU A 306 -7.63 11.97 19.74
N PHE A 307 -7.73 10.72 19.28
CA PHE A 307 -7.91 10.47 17.84
C PHE A 307 -9.26 10.94 17.30
N ARG A 308 -10.33 10.93 18.11
CA ARG A 308 -11.59 11.60 17.76
C ARG A 308 -11.42 13.11 17.62
N ALA A 309 -10.70 13.73 18.55
CA ALA A 309 -10.39 15.14 18.50
C ALA A 309 -9.58 15.51 17.24
N ILE A 310 -8.55 14.73 16.90
CA ILE A 310 -7.78 14.89 15.64
C ILE A 310 -8.71 14.76 14.42
N GLU A 311 -9.59 13.75 14.40
CA GLU A 311 -10.54 13.57 13.29
C GLU A 311 -11.49 14.77 13.13
N TRP A 312 -12.02 15.32 14.22
CA TRP A 312 -12.88 16.51 14.15
C TRP A 312 -12.10 17.76 13.71
N PHE A 313 -10.84 17.90 14.11
CA PHE A 313 -9.98 18.97 13.64
C PHE A 313 -9.73 18.88 12.13
N ASP A 314 -9.47 17.68 11.62
CA ASP A 314 -9.31 17.46 10.18
C ASP A 314 -10.60 17.74 9.41
N ARG A 315 -11.77 17.36 9.98
CA ARG A 315 -13.08 17.69 9.40
C ARG A 315 -13.34 19.19 9.39
N TYR A 316 -12.96 19.94 10.43
CA TYR A 316 -13.08 21.41 10.46
C TYR A 316 -12.43 22.07 9.24
N HIS A 317 -11.22 21.65 8.86
CA HIS A 317 -10.53 22.23 7.70
C HIS A 317 -11.14 21.83 6.35
N ASN A 318 -11.85 20.70 6.31
CA ASN A 318 -12.42 20.14 5.08
C ASN A 318 -13.90 20.47 4.89
N GLU A 319 -14.56 20.97 5.93
CA GLU A 319 -15.96 21.38 5.91
C GLU A 319 -16.14 22.72 5.20
N SER A 320 -17.25 22.88 4.49
CA SER A 320 -17.62 24.13 3.82
C SER A 320 -18.64 24.94 4.63
N ASN A 321 -19.50 24.27 5.40
CA ASN A 321 -20.47 24.92 6.26
C ASN A 321 -19.78 25.50 7.51
N ILE A 322 -19.88 26.81 7.67
CA ILE A 322 -19.21 27.56 8.75
C ILE A 322 -19.75 27.20 10.15
N GLU A 323 -21.04 26.89 10.26
CA GLU A 323 -21.64 26.46 11.53
C GLU A 323 -21.12 25.07 11.92
N HIS A 324 -21.07 24.14 10.96
CA HIS A 324 -20.50 22.81 11.19
C HIS A 324 -19.02 22.87 11.60
N LYS A 325 -18.24 23.77 10.98
CA LYS A 325 -16.85 24.04 11.40
C LYS A 325 -16.79 24.38 12.89
N PHE A 326 -17.63 25.31 13.33
CA PHE A 326 -17.70 25.70 14.74
C PHE A 326 -18.06 24.50 15.63
N ILE A 327 -19.03 23.67 15.21
CA ILE A 327 -19.42 22.46 15.94
C ILE A 327 -18.28 21.45 16.06
N PHE A 328 -17.52 21.19 15.00
CA PHE A 328 -16.40 20.23 15.07
C PHE A 328 -15.31 20.66 16.07
N LEU A 329 -14.99 21.96 16.12
CA LEU A 329 -14.06 22.50 17.11
C LEU A 329 -14.59 22.33 18.54
N MET A 330 -15.88 22.59 18.75
CA MET A 330 -16.47 22.41 20.09
C MET A 330 -16.56 20.94 20.51
N LEU A 331 -16.87 20.03 19.58
CA LEU A 331 -16.82 18.59 19.84
C LEU A 331 -15.41 18.14 20.25
N LEU A 332 -14.38 18.66 19.58
CA LEU A 332 -12.98 18.43 19.94
C LEU A 332 -12.67 18.84 21.37
N LEU A 333 -13.03 20.06 21.77
CA LEU A 333 -12.84 20.53 23.15
C LEU A 333 -13.58 19.59 24.14
N GLU A 334 -14.80 19.17 23.80
CA GLU A 334 -15.60 18.24 24.61
C GLU A 334 -14.96 16.85 24.73
N ALA A 335 -14.42 16.24 23.66
CA ALA A 335 -13.79 14.93 23.78
C ALA A 335 -12.55 14.94 24.67
N LEU A 336 -11.74 15.99 24.56
CA LEU A 336 -10.49 16.09 25.31
C LEU A 336 -10.76 16.38 26.79
N CYS A 337 -11.66 17.32 27.08
CA CYS A 337 -11.78 17.89 28.42
C CYS A 337 -13.11 17.63 29.13
N SER A 338 -14.09 16.92 28.52
CA SER A 338 -15.42 16.70 29.10
C SER A 338 -15.74 15.23 29.45
N ASP A 339 -16.53 15.04 30.49
CA ASP A 339 -17.18 13.81 30.93
C ASP A 339 -18.65 13.75 30.43
N ALA A 340 -19.28 12.57 30.49
CA ALA A 340 -20.65 12.35 30.00
C ALA A 340 -21.73 13.20 30.70
N VAL A 341 -21.43 13.76 31.88
CA VAL A 341 -22.37 14.51 32.73
C VAL A 341 -21.85 15.92 33.05
N GLU A 342 -20.88 16.41 32.27
CA GLU A 342 -20.10 17.58 32.67
C GLU A 342 -20.81 18.91 32.45
N THR A 343 -20.59 19.86 33.37
CA THR A 343 -21.10 21.23 33.30
C THR A 343 -20.11 22.11 32.52
N GLN A 344 -20.64 23.07 31.75
CA GLN A 344 -19.89 24.09 31.00
C GLN A 344 -18.72 24.72 31.79
N TYR A 345 -18.90 24.88 33.11
CA TYR A 345 -17.90 25.44 34.02
C TYR A 345 -16.65 24.58 34.17
N ARG A 346 -16.78 23.25 34.29
CA ARG A 346 -15.61 22.38 34.51
C ARG A 346 -14.76 22.30 33.25
N LEU A 347 -15.42 22.20 32.09
CA LEU A 347 -14.74 22.22 30.81
C LEU A 347 -13.95 23.51 30.59
N SER A 348 -14.52 24.69 30.87
CA SER A 348 -13.80 25.96 30.68
C SER A 348 -12.57 26.09 31.59
N ASN A 349 -12.64 25.60 32.83
CA ASN A 349 -11.50 25.56 33.74
C ASN A 349 -10.41 24.56 33.29
N ARG A 350 -10.80 23.38 32.80
CA ARG A 350 -9.83 22.39 32.29
C ARG A 350 -9.11 22.92 31.04
N VAL A 351 -9.85 23.50 30.09
CA VAL A 351 -9.27 24.12 28.90
C VAL A 351 -8.30 25.23 29.30
N SER A 352 -8.71 26.15 30.16
CA SER A 352 -7.87 27.27 30.57
C SER A 352 -6.60 26.82 31.30
N LEU A 353 -6.68 25.81 32.17
CA LEU A 353 -5.52 25.30 32.90
C LEU A 353 -4.46 24.69 31.96
N ILE A 354 -4.88 24.01 30.90
CA ILE A 354 -3.97 23.30 29.99
C ILE A 354 -3.29 24.25 28.99
N ILE A 355 -4.05 25.19 28.43
CA ILE A 355 -3.53 26.06 27.37
C ILE A 355 -3.10 27.43 27.88
N GLY A 356 -3.63 27.91 29.01
CA GLY A 356 -3.41 29.25 29.52
C GLY A 356 -2.02 29.47 30.08
N ASN A 357 -1.33 30.50 29.58
CA ASN A 357 0.06 30.79 29.91
C ASN A 357 0.23 31.34 31.33
N ASP A 358 -0.73 32.15 31.78
CA ASP A 358 -0.75 32.78 33.09
C ASP A 358 -2.19 32.94 33.61
N ASP A 359 -2.35 33.47 34.82
CA ASP A 359 -3.68 33.60 35.44
C ASP A 359 -4.60 34.58 34.71
N LYS A 360 -4.07 35.61 34.03
CA LYS A 360 -4.88 36.54 33.24
C LYS A 360 -5.40 35.86 31.99
N ASP A 361 -4.54 35.13 31.28
CA ASP A 361 -4.91 34.33 30.11
C ASP A 361 -5.94 33.26 30.48
N ARG A 362 -5.75 32.57 31.61
CA ARG A 362 -6.72 31.58 32.12
C ARG A 362 -8.09 32.16 32.36
N LEU A 363 -8.17 33.32 33.03
CA LEU A 363 -9.43 34.02 33.26
C LEU A 363 -10.08 34.46 31.95
N PHE A 364 -9.29 34.94 30.99
CA PHE A 364 -9.79 35.31 29.66
C PHE A 364 -10.38 34.11 28.89
N ILE A 365 -9.72 32.96 28.93
CA ILE A 365 -10.20 31.72 28.31
C ILE A 365 -11.53 31.27 28.96
N ILE A 366 -11.60 31.25 30.30
CA ILE A 366 -12.82 30.90 31.03
C ILE A 366 -13.97 31.83 30.63
N LYS A 367 -13.70 33.14 30.59
CA LYS A 367 -14.65 34.18 30.20
C LYS A 367 -15.16 33.97 28.79
N SER A 368 -14.27 33.75 27.82
CA SER A 368 -14.61 33.51 26.41
C SER A 368 -15.45 32.25 26.19
N MET A 369 -15.22 31.21 27.01
CA MET A 369 -16.00 29.98 26.98
C MET A 369 -17.38 30.13 27.63
N THR A 370 -17.52 30.97 28.65
CA THR A 370 -18.70 30.96 29.54
C THR A 370 -19.63 32.15 29.42
N GLU A 371 -19.15 33.33 29.01
CA GLU A 371 -19.91 34.56 29.19
C GLU A 371 -21.23 34.61 28.39
N LYS A 372 -22.23 35.22 29.04
CA LYS A 372 -23.61 35.39 28.58
C LYS A 372 -24.09 36.83 28.77
N LYS A 373 -23.22 37.83 28.57
CA LYS A 373 -23.72 39.22 28.51
C LYS A 373 -24.50 39.37 27.20
N GLU A 374 -25.59 40.15 27.21
CA GLU A 374 -26.51 40.27 26.05
C GLU A 374 -25.80 40.65 24.73
N ALA A 375 -24.63 41.32 24.81
CA ALA A 375 -23.82 41.71 23.67
C ALA A 375 -22.68 40.71 23.31
N GLU A 376 -22.35 39.75 24.17
CA GLU A 376 -21.23 38.81 23.98
C GLU A 376 -21.64 37.38 24.35
N LYS A 377 -22.08 36.61 23.36
CA LYS A 377 -22.30 35.16 23.50
C LYS A 377 -20.94 34.45 23.51
N GLY A 378 -20.62 33.78 24.61
CA GLY A 378 -19.45 32.89 24.70
C GLY A 378 -19.60 31.66 23.79
N LEU A 379 -18.48 30.95 23.56
CA LEU A 379 -18.39 29.85 22.59
C LEU A 379 -19.47 28.77 22.81
N TYR A 380 -19.73 28.41 24.07
CA TYR A 380 -20.75 27.43 24.42
C TYR A 380 -22.17 27.84 24.08
N SER A 381 -22.48 29.13 24.22
CA SER A 381 -23.81 29.67 23.90
C SER A 381 -24.06 29.64 22.40
N ILE A 382 -23.02 29.92 21.59
CA ILE A 382 -23.06 29.81 20.13
C ILE A 382 -23.27 28.36 19.71
N ARG A 383 -22.47 27.43 20.26
CA ARG A 383 -22.61 25.98 20.03
C ARG A 383 -24.02 25.49 20.33
N SER A 384 -24.55 25.88 21.49
CA SER A 384 -25.90 25.50 21.92
C SER A 384 -26.96 26.06 20.97
N ALA A 385 -26.80 27.30 20.49
CA ALA A 385 -27.74 27.87 19.52
C ALA A 385 -27.75 27.07 18.21
N ILE A 386 -26.58 26.81 17.61
CA ILE A 386 -26.47 26.04 16.35
C ILE A 386 -27.09 24.64 16.50
N MET A 387 -26.70 23.90 17.54
CA MET A 387 -27.15 22.50 17.74
C MET A 387 -28.66 22.35 17.97
N HIS A 388 -29.33 23.41 18.46
CA HIS A 388 -30.77 23.42 18.69
C HIS A 388 -31.56 24.14 17.59
N GLY A 389 -30.93 24.43 16.44
CA GLY A 389 -31.57 25.08 15.30
C GLY A 389 -31.89 26.56 15.52
N GLY A 390 -31.20 27.21 16.47
CA GLY A 390 -31.27 28.65 16.66
C GLY A 390 -30.57 29.38 15.51
N VAL A 391 -31.07 30.57 15.16
CA VAL A 391 -30.46 31.41 14.13
C VAL A 391 -29.20 32.07 14.69
N VAL A 392 -28.06 31.84 14.03
CA VAL A 392 -26.79 32.49 14.34
C VAL A 392 -26.40 33.42 13.21
N GLU A 393 -26.14 34.69 13.52
CA GLU A 393 -25.69 35.67 12.55
C GLU A 393 -24.20 35.42 12.23
N LEU A 394 -23.88 35.25 10.95
CA LEU A 394 -22.51 35.04 10.45
C LEU A 394 -21.80 36.39 10.24
N ASP A 395 -21.69 37.17 11.31
CA ASP A 395 -21.04 38.49 11.32
C ASP A 395 -19.56 38.41 11.72
N ALA A 396 -18.87 39.56 11.77
CA ALA A 396 -17.46 39.62 12.16
C ALA A 396 -17.20 39.06 13.57
N ASN A 397 -18.16 39.19 14.50
CA ASN A 397 -18.05 38.64 15.84
C ASN A 397 -18.06 37.11 15.80
N PHE A 398 -18.94 36.50 15.00
CA PHE A 398 -18.95 35.06 14.79
C PHE A 398 -17.60 34.55 14.25
N TYR A 399 -17.04 35.20 13.24
CA TYR A 399 -15.73 34.81 12.70
C TYR A 399 -14.60 34.93 13.74
N ASN A 400 -14.59 36.01 14.54
CA ASN A 400 -13.64 36.14 15.65
C ASN A 400 -13.79 35.01 16.68
N ARG A 401 -15.03 34.57 16.96
CA ARG A 401 -15.29 33.44 17.86
C ARG A 401 -14.89 32.10 17.25
N LEU A 402 -15.05 31.94 15.94
CA LEU A 402 -14.57 30.75 15.23
C LEU A 402 -13.04 30.65 15.28
N GLU A 403 -12.33 31.75 15.04
CA GLU A 403 -10.87 31.82 15.15
C GLU A 403 -10.40 31.53 16.59
N GLN A 404 -11.10 32.07 17.60
CA GLN A 404 -10.81 31.74 19.01
C GLN A 404 -11.01 30.25 19.32
N ALA A 405 -12.11 29.65 18.84
CA ALA A 405 -12.36 28.23 19.04
C ALA A 405 -11.30 27.35 18.36
N GLU A 406 -10.81 27.77 17.19
CA GLU A 406 -9.74 27.09 16.47
C GLU A 406 -8.40 27.20 17.22
N ASP A 407 -8.01 28.39 17.70
CA ASP A 407 -6.79 28.56 18.52
C ASP A 407 -6.80 27.67 19.76
N TYR A 408 -7.92 27.66 20.49
CA TYR A 408 -8.09 26.83 21.67
C TYR A 408 -7.99 25.36 21.32
N SER A 409 -8.65 24.92 20.24
CA SER A 409 -8.63 23.53 19.79
C SER A 409 -7.23 23.07 19.39
N ARG A 410 -6.50 23.90 18.63
CA ARG A 410 -5.14 23.65 18.17
C ARG A 410 -4.15 23.53 19.33
N ARG A 411 -4.14 24.52 20.24
CA ARG A 411 -3.30 24.49 21.45
C ARG A 411 -3.62 23.29 22.32
N LEU A 412 -4.90 22.98 22.51
CA LEU A 412 -5.34 21.86 23.34
C LEU A 412 -4.92 20.51 22.73
N LEU A 413 -5.09 20.33 21.42
CA LEU A 413 -4.63 19.14 20.70
C LEU A 413 -3.14 18.91 20.91
N LEU A 414 -2.32 19.94 20.71
CA LEU A 414 -0.88 19.84 20.92
C LEU A 414 -0.56 19.36 22.34
N LYS A 415 -1.20 19.95 23.35
CA LYS A 415 -0.98 19.56 24.75
C LYS A 415 -1.40 18.12 25.02
N PHE A 416 -2.53 17.65 24.48
CA PHE A 416 -2.94 16.25 24.62
C PHE A 416 -2.07 15.24 23.85
N ILE A 417 -1.44 15.67 22.74
CA ILE A 417 -0.41 14.88 22.05
C ILE A 417 0.79 14.67 22.99
N LEU A 418 1.32 15.75 23.58
CA LEU A 418 2.44 15.68 24.53
C LEU A 418 2.13 14.78 25.72
N ILE A 419 0.93 14.91 26.30
CA ILE A 419 0.48 14.08 27.41
C ILE A 419 0.42 12.59 27.01
N SER A 420 -0.11 12.29 25.82
CA SER A 420 -0.23 10.90 25.33
C SER A 420 1.14 10.28 25.06
N LEU A 421 2.08 11.06 24.53
CA LEU A 421 3.47 10.64 24.32
C LEU A 421 4.19 10.40 25.66
N ASN A 422 3.86 11.15 26.71
CA ASN A 422 4.29 10.87 28.08
C ASN A 422 3.54 9.70 28.76
N LYS A 423 2.83 8.87 27.98
CA LYS A 423 2.19 7.60 28.39
C LYS A 423 1.00 7.74 29.35
N TYR A 424 0.42 8.94 29.48
CA TYR A 424 -0.83 9.12 30.22
C TYR A 424 -2.03 8.75 29.33
N GLY A 425 -2.93 7.90 29.84
CA GLY A 425 -4.21 7.61 29.19
C GLY A 425 -5.29 8.62 29.59
N THR A 426 -6.40 8.70 28.84
CA THR A 426 -7.44 9.73 29.05
C THR A 426 -7.89 9.89 30.52
N GLN A 427 -8.03 8.80 31.26
CA GLN A 427 -8.47 8.87 32.66
C GLN A 427 -7.38 9.48 33.57
N ASP A 428 -6.12 9.08 33.37
CA ASP A 428 -4.96 9.58 34.13
C ASP A 428 -4.81 11.09 33.91
N VAL A 429 -4.98 11.53 32.66
CA VAL A 429 -4.95 12.95 32.27
C VAL A 429 -6.02 13.76 33.00
N ARG A 430 -7.26 13.26 33.03
CA ARG A 430 -8.38 13.96 33.69
C ARG A 430 -8.12 14.11 35.18
N THR A 431 -7.67 13.03 35.84
CA THR A 431 -7.31 13.07 37.26
C THR A 431 -6.17 14.05 37.51
N LEU A 432 -5.13 14.07 36.67
CA LEU A 432 -4.03 15.02 36.78
C LEU A 432 -4.51 16.47 36.63
N ILE A 433 -5.34 16.77 35.64
CA ILE A 433 -5.88 18.13 35.42
C ILE A 433 -6.75 18.56 36.60
N ASP A 434 -7.68 17.71 37.05
CA ASP A 434 -8.60 18.05 38.14
C ASP A 434 -7.84 18.31 39.45
N ASN A 435 -6.84 17.48 39.76
CA ASN A 435 -5.99 17.69 40.92
C ASN A 435 -5.17 18.98 40.81
N SER A 436 -4.71 19.33 39.60
CA SER A 436 -3.94 20.55 39.33
C SER A 436 -4.73 21.85 39.50
N LEU A 437 -6.07 21.78 39.50
CA LEU A 437 -6.93 22.91 39.86
C LEU A 437 -6.77 23.29 41.34
N VAL A 438 -6.46 22.32 42.22
CA VAL A 438 -6.43 22.52 43.68
C VAL A 438 -5.05 22.30 44.32
N SER A 439 -4.09 21.70 43.61
CA SER A 439 -2.76 21.37 44.13
C SER A 439 -1.64 21.96 43.25
N GLU A 440 -0.71 22.68 43.88
CA GLU A 440 0.46 23.25 43.20
C GLU A 440 1.44 22.17 42.73
N THR A 441 1.60 21.09 43.51
CA THR A 441 2.51 19.98 43.18
C THR A 441 2.07 19.27 41.90
N THR A 442 0.78 18.91 41.79
CA THR A 442 0.27 18.26 40.57
C THR A 442 0.24 19.23 39.39
N ARG A 443 0.10 20.54 39.65
CA ARG A 443 0.19 21.57 38.60
C ARG A 443 1.61 21.65 38.01
N LYS A 444 2.65 21.50 38.84
CA LYS A 444 4.04 21.42 38.36
C LYS A 444 4.25 20.16 37.50
N GLU A 445 3.79 19.00 37.98
CA GLU A 445 3.81 17.76 37.21
C GLU A 445 3.10 17.91 35.86
N LEU A 446 1.90 18.52 35.85
CA LEU A 446 1.20 18.80 34.60
C LEU A 446 2.04 19.66 33.65
N PHE A 447 2.70 20.72 34.14
CA PHE A 447 3.52 21.57 33.27
C PHE A 447 4.78 20.88 32.74
N GLU A 448 5.39 19.98 33.52
CA GLU A 448 6.49 19.12 33.04
C GLU A 448 6.02 18.20 31.91
N VAL A 449 4.87 17.53 32.08
CA VAL A 449 4.27 16.67 31.04
C VAL A 449 3.87 17.46 29.78
N LEU A 450 3.53 18.74 29.94
CA LEU A 450 3.16 19.66 28.87
C LEU A 450 4.35 20.39 28.23
N ASN A 451 5.58 20.10 28.68
CA ASN A 451 6.80 20.69 28.13
C ASN A 451 7.11 20.07 26.76
N PHE A 452 7.06 20.92 25.75
CA PHE A 452 7.20 20.52 24.36
C PHE A 452 8.63 20.07 24.03
N ASP A 453 9.63 20.88 24.41
CA ASP A 453 11.03 20.61 24.08
C ASP A 453 11.54 19.37 24.84
N GLU A 454 11.21 19.23 26.13
CA GLU A 454 11.60 18.03 26.91
C GLU A 454 11.00 16.75 26.34
N THR A 455 9.73 16.78 25.93
CA THR A 455 9.08 15.62 25.30
C THR A 455 9.71 15.31 23.94
N TYR A 456 10.01 16.34 23.13
CA TYR A 456 10.64 16.17 21.84
C TYR A 456 12.03 15.52 21.96
N GLU A 457 12.91 16.04 22.82
CA GLU A 457 14.27 15.51 23.01
C GLU A 457 14.26 14.06 23.48
N LYS A 458 13.40 13.73 24.44
CA LYS A 458 13.25 12.35 24.96
C LYS A 458 12.95 11.33 23.86
N PHE A 459 12.08 11.68 22.92
CA PHE A 459 11.71 10.77 21.83
C PHE A 459 12.73 10.77 20.69
N ASN A 460 13.40 11.89 20.45
CA ASN A 460 14.41 12.00 19.41
C ASN A 460 15.62 11.08 19.68
N GLU A 461 15.94 10.81 20.95
CA GLU A 461 17.02 9.89 21.35
C GLU A 461 16.65 8.39 21.23
N GLU A 462 15.35 8.04 21.28
CA GLU A 462 14.90 6.64 21.38
C GLU A 462 14.74 5.91 20.02
N VAL A 463 14.76 6.63 18.89
CA VAL A 463 14.39 6.04 17.59
C VAL A 463 15.61 5.76 16.72
N LYS A 464 16.07 4.50 16.73
CA LYS A 464 16.78 3.91 15.59
C LYS A 464 15.80 3.00 14.87
N GLU A 465 15.31 3.43 13.71
CA GLU A 465 14.53 2.52 12.86
C GLU A 465 15.45 1.36 12.41
N PRO A 466 15.02 0.09 12.54
CA PRO A 466 15.82 -1.03 12.08
C PRO A 466 16.06 -0.90 10.59
N GLU A 467 17.25 -1.29 10.12
CA GLU A 467 17.58 -1.24 8.70
C GLU A 467 16.50 -2.00 7.90
N PRO A 468 15.88 -1.36 6.87
CA PRO A 468 14.72 -1.91 6.17
C PRO A 468 14.91 -3.37 5.73
N LEU A 469 16.14 -3.71 5.34
CA LEU A 469 16.54 -5.04 4.87
C LEU A 469 16.22 -6.18 5.86
N TYR A 470 16.45 -5.99 7.16
CA TYR A 470 16.14 -7.01 8.18
C TYR A 470 14.64 -7.23 8.31
N ALA A 471 13.85 -6.15 8.26
CA ALA A 471 12.39 -6.24 8.32
C ALA A 471 11.83 -7.02 7.12
N PHE A 472 12.35 -6.79 5.92
CA PHE A 472 11.89 -7.47 4.71
C PHE A 472 12.27 -8.94 4.66
N LEU A 473 13.52 -9.27 5.03
CA LEU A 473 13.93 -10.67 5.15
C LEU A 473 13.05 -11.40 6.17
N LYS A 474 12.77 -10.78 7.32
CA LYS A 474 11.88 -11.33 8.34
C LYS A 474 10.48 -11.61 7.79
N ASP A 475 9.90 -10.68 7.03
CA ASP A 475 8.57 -10.86 6.44
C ASP A 475 8.54 -12.04 5.44
N GLU A 476 9.56 -12.20 4.58
CA GLU A 476 9.67 -13.38 3.69
C GLU A 476 9.81 -14.68 4.50
N LEU A 477 10.63 -14.69 5.56
CA LEU A 477 10.79 -15.86 6.43
C LEU A 477 9.47 -16.22 7.14
N TYR A 478 8.67 -15.25 7.57
CA TYR A 478 7.35 -15.51 8.14
C TYR A 478 6.39 -16.13 7.12
N GLU A 479 6.42 -15.66 5.87
CA GLU A 479 5.64 -16.23 4.77
C GLU A 479 6.05 -17.67 4.49
N ILE A 480 7.36 -17.93 4.33
CA ILE A 480 7.90 -19.28 4.12
C ILE A 480 7.55 -20.20 5.29
N LYS A 481 7.66 -19.72 6.55
CA LYS A 481 7.29 -20.50 7.73
C LYS A 481 5.81 -20.87 7.69
N THR A 482 4.96 -19.90 7.36
CA THR A 482 3.51 -20.12 7.23
C THR A 482 3.21 -21.16 6.15
N ASP A 483 3.90 -21.11 5.02
CA ASP A 483 3.73 -22.10 3.95
C ASP A 483 4.28 -23.48 4.31
N LEU A 484 5.41 -23.56 5.01
CA LEU A 484 5.88 -24.83 5.56
C LEU A 484 4.86 -25.38 6.57
N ASP A 485 4.31 -24.55 7.47
CA ASP A 485 3.32 -24.94 8.46
C ASP A 485 1.99 -25.37 7.81
N ARG A 486 1.55 -24.70 6.75
CA ARG A 486 0.30 -24.96 6.02
C ARG A 486 0.44 -25.88 4.82
N PHE A 487 1.67 -26.22 4.43
CA PHE A 487 2.01 -27.02 3.25
C PHE A 487 1.26 -26.51 2.01
N THR A 488 1.08 -25.19 1.96
CA THR A 488 0.33 -24.52 0.91
C THR A 488 1.25 -24.24 -0.26
N VAL A 489 0.95 -24.93 -1.37
CA VAL A 489 1.27 -24.59 -2.77
C VAL A 489 2.73 -24.68 -3.24
N TYR A 490 2.83 -25.31 -4.41
CA TYR A 490 3.84 -25.18 -5.47
C TYR A 490 4.11 -23.74 -5.89
N ASN A 491 4.81 -22.96 -5.07
CA ASN A 491 5.30 -21.67 -5.51
C ASN A 491 6.80 -21.74 -5.73
N THR A 492 7.22 -21.88 -6.99
CA THR A 492 8.63 -21.83 -7.40
C THR A 492 9.26 -20.46 -7.17
N ASN A 493 8.45 -19.44 -6.88
CA ASN A 493 8.88 -18.04 -6.75
C ASN A 493 9.34 -17.65 -5.33
N LYS A 494 9.79 -18.61 -4.52
CA LYS A 494 10.22 -18.41 -3.12
C LYS A 494 11.72 -18.12 -3.00
N GLY A 495 12.11 -17.49 -1.89
CA GLY A 495 13.48 -16.99 -1.67
C GLY A 495 13.87 -15.84 -2.59
N PHE A 496 12.89 -15.03 -2.97
CA PHE A 496 13.09 -13.90 -3.87
C PHE A 496 13.91 -12.80 -3.20
N ILE A 497 13.60 -12.48 -1.94
CA ILE A 497 14.35 -11.46 -1.18
C ILE A 497 15.80 -11.88 -1.02
N CYS A 498 16.06 -13.14 -0.65
CA CYS A 498 17.42 -13.69 -0.57
C CYS A 498 18.18 -13.61 -1.90
N LYS A 499 17.55 -14.01 -3.01
CA LYS A 499 18.17 -13.89 -4.34
C LYS A 499 18.50 -12.44 -4.70
N LEU A 500 17.60 -11.50 -4.41
CA LEU A 500 17.85 -10.09 -4.65
C LEU A 500 19.00 -9.54 -3.80
N ILE A 501 19.13 -9.97 -2.53
CA ILE A 501 20.28 -9.62 -1.68
C ILE A 501 21.58 -10.02 -2.38
N ILE A 502 21.65 -11.26 -2.87
CA ILE A 502 22.85 -11.79 -3.53
C ILE A 502 23.16 -11.06 -4.84
N ILE A 503 22.12 -10.82 -5.65
CA ILE A 503 22.29 -10.13 -6.94
C ILE A 503 22.82 -8.70 -6.73
N ASN A 504 22.31 -8.01 -5.70
CA ASN A 504 22.66 -6.64 -5.39
C ASN A 504 23.91 -6.51 -4.51
N GLY A 505 24.57 -7.60 -4.12
CA GLY A 505 25.79 -7.55 -3.31
C GLY A 505 25.54 -7.05 -1.88
N LEU A 506 24.35 -7.31 -1.34
CA LEU A 506 23.91 -6.82 -0.03
C LEU A 506 24.20 -7.82 1.10
N GLU A 507 24.97 -8.87 0.88
CA GLU A 507 25.33 -9.86 1.91
C GLU A 507 26.12 -9.23 3.06
N GLY A 508 26.96 -8.23 2.73
CA GLY A 508 27.82 -7.53 3.69
C GLY A 508 27.08 -6.63 4.71
N THR A 509 25.77 -6.43 4.55
CA THR A 509 24.95 -5.72 5.56
C THR A 509 24.62 -6.60 6.76
N PHE A 510 24.78 -7.91 6.64
CA PHE A 510 24.56 -8.87 7.70
C PHE A 510 25.87 -9.19 8.40
N ASN A 511 25.80 -9.50 9.70
CA ASN A 511 26.92 -10.17 10.36
C ASN A 511 27.19 -11.51 9.64
N GLU A 512 28.46 -11.83 9.42
CA GLU A 512 28.90 -13.05 8.71
C GLU A 512 28.21 -14.32 9.23
N SER A 513 28.17 -14.51 10.55
CA SER A 513 27.52 -15.68 11.16
C SER A 513 26.01 -15.72 10.90
N LEU A 514 25.34 -14.57 10.83
CA LEU A 514 23.91 -14.54 10.51
C LEU A 514 23.68 -14.84 9.03
N TRP A 515 24.53 -14.32 8.15
CA TRP A 515 24.44 -14.58 6.71
C TRP A 515 24.69 -16.05 6.37
N ASP A 516 25.63 -16.69 7.04
CA ASP A 516 25.90 -18.13 6.89
C ASP A 516 24.64 -18.96 7.23
N GLU A 517 23.98 -18.65 8.34
CA GLU A 517 22.75 -19.34 8.75
C GLU A 517 21.58 -19.06 7.79
N ILE A 518 21.47 -17.83 7.26
CA ILE A 518 20.49 -17.48 6.24
C ILE A 518 20.74 -18.34 5.00
N THR A 519 21.99 -18.40 4.54
CA THR A 519 22.38 -19.18 3.35
C THR A 519 22.12 -20.67 3.55
N GLU A 520 22.53 -21.23 4.69
CA GLU A 520 22.30 -22.63 5.06
C GLU A 520 20.80 -22.98 5.04
N PHE A 521 19.96 -22.09 5.58
CA PHE A 521 18.52 -22.24 5.54
C PHE A 521 17.98 -22.24 4.10
N TYR A 522 18.36 -21.28 3.26
CA TYR A 522 17.84 -21.23 1.89
C TYR A 522 18.31 -22.41 1.04
N ASP A 523 19.54 -22.88 1.21
CA ASP A 523 20.04 -24.08 0.54
C ASP A 523 19.23 -25.34 0.93
N SER A 524 18.97 -25.50 2.23
CA SER A 524 18.11 -26.57 2.75
C SER A 524 16.67 -26.44 2.23
N TYR A 525 16.14 -25.23 2.20
CA TYR A 525 14.77 -24.94 1.76
C TYR A 525 14.59 -25.18 0.26
N PHE A 526 15.56 -24.82 -0.59
CA PHE A 526 15.48 -25.12 -2.01
C PHE A 526 15.59 -26.61 -2.30
N THR A 527 16.37 -27.34 -1.51
CA THR A 527 16.41 -28.80 -1.56
C THR A 527 15.04 -29.39 -1.19
N TYR A 528 14.41 -28.87 -0.13
CA TYR A 528 13.04 -29.21 0.24
C TYR A 528 12.04 -28.96 -0.90
N LEU A 529 12.13 -27.83 -1.62
CA LEU A 529 11.20 -27.53 -2.72
C LEU A 529 11.34 -28.51 -3.91
N ILE A 530 12.56 -28.94 -4.24
CA ILE A 530 12.79 -29.97 -5.26
C ILE A 530 12.14 -31.28 -4.81
N LEU A 531 12.43 -31.70 -3.58
CA LEU A 531 11.90 -32.93 -3.01
C LEU A 531 10.36 -32.91 -2.92
N LEU A 532 9.77 -31.75 -2.61
CA LEU A 532 8.33 -31.55 -2.58
C LEU A 532 7.73 -31.83 -3.97
N LYS A 533 8.33 -31.25 -5.02
CA LYS A 533 7.93 -31.45 -6.42
C LYS A 533 7.95 -32.91 -6.82
N GLU A 534 9.08 -33.57 -6.63
CA GLU A 534 9.25 -34.98 -6.95
C GLU A 534 8.26 -35.85 -6.19
N SER A 535 8.09 -35.58 -4.88
CA SER A 535 7.13 -36.28 -4.02
C SER A 535 5.69 -36.12 -4.50
N SER A 536 5.31 -34.94 -4.98
CA SER A 536 3.95 -34.73 -5.47
C SER A 536 3.70 -35.37 -6.82
N ASP A 537 4.68 -35.36 -7.71
CA ASP A 537 4.58 -36.08 -8.97
C ASP A 537 4.48 -37.59 -8.72
N LEU A 538 5.22 -38.11 -7.73
CA LEU A 538 5.08 -39.47 -7.22
C LEU A 538 3.67 -39.75 -6.68
N VAL A 539 3.15 -38.92 -5.77
CA VAL A 539 1.79 -39.10 -5.22
C VAL A 539 0.74 -39.01 -6.32
N ARG A 540 0.85 -38.08 -7.28
CA ARG A 540 -0.05 -38.01 -8.45
C ARG A 540 -0.01 -39.29 -9.27
N ASN A 541 1.17 -39.87 -9.48
CA ASN A 541 1.31 -41.12 -10.21
C ASN A 541 0.71 -42.30 -9.44
N ILE A 542 0.86 -42.34 -8.11
CA ILE A 542 0.19 -43.34 -7.25
C ILE A 542 -1.33 -43.17 -7.33
N ILE A 543 -1.84 -41.95 -7.19
CA ILE A 543 -3.27 -41.64 -7.29
C ILE A 543 -3.80 -42.11 -8.64
N ARG A 544 -3.13 -41.74 -9.75
CA ARG A 544 -3.48 -42.22 -11.09
C ARG A 544 -3.50 -43.73 -11.14
N GLY A 545 -2.44 -44.40 -10.66
CA GLY A 545 -2.35 -45.85 -10.67
C GLY A 545 -3.50 -46.53 -9.93
N VAL A 546 -3.96 -45.96 -8.81
CA VAL A 546 -5.13 -46.46 -8.07
C VAL A 546 -6.44 -46.15 -8.80
N ILE A 547 -6.61 -44.94 -9.34
CA ILE A 547 -7.81 -44.53 -10.08
C ILE A 547 -7.97 -45.33 -11.38
N HIS A 548 -6.89 -45.65 -12.10
CA HIS A 548 -6.94 -46.46 -13.32
C HIS A 548 -7.39 -47.92 -13.06
N LYS A 549 -7.35 -48.40 -11.81
CA LYS A 549 -7.94 -49.70 -11.45
C LYS A 549 -9.47 -49.68 -11.45
N ILE A 550 -10.07 -48.49 -11.40
CA ILE A 550 -11.52 -48.29 -11.29
C ILE A 550 -12.11 -47.46 -12.44
N LYS A 551 -11.27 -46.94 -13.35
CA LYS A 551 -11.65 -46.15 -14.54
C LYS A 551 -10.99 -46.70 -15.80
N THR A 552 -11.72 -46.68 -16.92
CA THR A 552 -11.17 -47.00 -18.25
C THR A 552 -10.92 -45.75 -19.11
N GLU A 553 -10.04 -45.83 -20.13
CA GLU A 553 -9.77 -44.71 -21.04
C GLU A 553 -10.98 -44.31 -21.90
N GLU A 554 -11.84 -45.28 -22.24
CA GLU A 554 -13.10 -45.03 -22.96
C GLU A 554 -14.04 -44.14 -22.13
N GLU A 555 -14.11 -44.35 -20.81
CA GLU A 555 -14.93 -43.57 -19.89
C GLU A 555 -14.39 -42.15 -19.67
N ALA A 556 -13.08 -41.99 -19.64
CA ALA A 556 -12.46 -40.66 -19.57
C ALA A 556 -12.84 -39.82 -20.80
N SER A 557 -12.86 -40.46 -21.98
CA SER A 557 -13.27 -39.83 -23.23
C SER A 557 -14.77 -39.50 -23.24
N GLU A 558 -15.61 -40.42 -22.74
CA GLU A 558 -17.06 -40.21 -22.65
C GLU A 558 -17.42 -39.09 -21.66
N TRP A 559 -16.75 -39.04 -20.50
CA TRP A 559 -16.96 -37.97 -19.54
C TRP A 559 -16.51 -36.62 -20.09
N MET A 560 -15.33 -36.54 -20.71
CA MET A 560 -14.84 -35.28 -21.30
C MET A 560 -15.81 -34.77 -22.37
N ARG A 561 -16.41 -35.67 -23.16
CA ARG A 561 -17.48 -35.34 -24.10
C ARG A 561 -18.72 -34.78 -23.39
N LYS A 562 -19.24 -35.47 -22.35
CA LYS A 562 -20.40 -35.01 -21.56
C LYS A 562 -20.13 -33.66 -20.88
N HIS A 563 -18.93 -33.45 -20.35
CA HIS A 563 -18.52 -32.20 -19.72
C HIS A 563 -18.44 -31.05 -20.73
N LEU A 564 -17.80 -31.26 -21.89
CA LEU A 564 -17.74 -30.26 -22.97
C LEU A 564 -19.13 -29.94 -23.55
N GLU A 565 -20.02 -30.94 -23.66
CA GLU A 565 -21.42 -30.72 -24.02
C GLU A 565 -22.17 -29.91 -22.97
N LYS A 566 -21.94 -30.18 -21.67
CA LYS A 566 -22.52 -29.41 -20.57
C LYS A 566 -22.04 -27.96 -20.59
N VAL A 567 -20.73 -27.72 -20.70
CA VAL A 567 -20.10 -26.38 -20.78
C VAL A 567 -20.62 -25.59 -21.98
N LYS A 568 -20.79 -26.24 -23.14
CA LYS A 568 -21.38 -25.60 -24.34
C LYS A 568 -22.85 -25.23 -24.15
N ASN A 569 -23.61 -26.00 -23.37
CA ASN A 569 -25.05 -25.83 -23.19
C ASN A 569 -25.44 -25.01 -21.95
N SER A 570 -24.52 -24.78 -21.01
CA SER A 570 -24.71 -23.93 -19.83
C SER A 570 -24.15 -22.53 -20.06
N SER A 571 -24.86 -21.48 -19.63
CA SER A 571 -24.30 -20.13 -19.57
C SER A 571 -22.99 -20.12 -18.78
N PRO A 572 -21.97 -19.32 -19.16
CA PRO A 572 -20.62 -19.30 -18.55
C PRO A 572 -20.57 -18.94 -17.04
N SER A 573 -21.72 -18.82 -16.37
CA SER A 573 -21.87 -18.46 -14.97
C SER A 573 -22.42 -19.58 -14.07
N LEU A 574 -22.71 -20.78 -14.60
CA LEU A 574 -23.06 -21.94 -13.77
C LEU A 574 -21.77 -22.63 -13.33
N GLY A 575 -21.37 -22.39 -12.08
CA GLY A 575 -20.20 -22.99 -11.45
C GLY A 575 -20.20 -24.51 -11.59
N ASP A 576 -18.99 -25.07 -11.70
CA ASP A 576 -18.74 -26.51 -11.72
C ASP A 576 -19.53 -27.19 -10.58
N ALA A 577 -20.13 -28.36 -10.85
CA ALA A 577 -20.89 -29.08 -9.84
C ALA A 577 -20.02 -29.24 -8.59
N GLY A 578 -20.54 -28.88 -7.42
CA GLY A 578 -19.75 -28.71 -6.19
C GLY A 578 -18.80 -29.89 -6.00
N GLY A 579 -17.51 -29.62 -5.84
CA GLY A 579 -16.55 -30.68 -5.56
C GLY A 579 -15.92 -30.51 -4.21
N LYS A 580 -15.69 -31.64 -3.55
CA LYS A 580 -15.02 -31.70 -2.25
C LYS A 580 -13.55 -32.04 -2.48
N GLY A 581 -12.66 -31.27 -1.86
CA GLY A 581 -11.22 -31.47 -2.00
C GLY A 581 -10.67 -32.42 -0.94
N TYR A 582 -10.03 -33.51 -1.36
CA TYR A 582 -9.07 -34.25 -0.56
C TYR A 582 -7.67 -34.03 -1.14
N ASP A 583 -7.18 -32.80 -0.93
CA ASP A 583 -6.01 -32.27 -1.63
C ASP A 583 -4.73 -33.08 -1.38
N LEU A 584 -3.81 -33.03 -2.34
CA LEU A 584 -2.54 -33.76 -2.38
C LEU A 584 -1.73 -33.61 -1.08
N ASN A 585 -1.85 -32.44 -0.48
CA ASN A 585 -1.26 -32.06 0.80
C ASN A 585 -1.62 -33.03 1.94
N ASN A 586 -2.79 -33.68 1.91
CA ASN A 586 -3.15 -34.66 2.95
C ASN A 586 -2.27 -35.92 2.90
N PHE A 587 -1.91 -36.40 1.72
CA PHE A 587 -1.04 -37.55 1.53
C PHE A 587 0.41 -37.22 1.90
N LEU A 588 0.87 -36.03 1.48
CA LEU A 588 2.23 -35.57 1.75
C LEU A 588 2.47 -35.29 3.24
N ARG A 589 1.44 -34.85 3.98
CA ARG A 589 1.56 -34.48 5.40
C ARG A 589 1.40 -35.63 6.40
N LYS A 590 0.57 -36.61 6.10
CA LYS A 590 0.06 -37.56 7.10
C LYS A 590 0.29 -38.98 6.60
N ASP A 591 0.74 -39.85 7.50
CA ASP A 591 0.79 -41.30 7.27
C ASP A 591 -0.60 -41.95 7.21
N ASN A 592 -1.57 -41.30 7.85
CA ASN A 592 -2.88 -41.89 8.09
C ASN A 592 -3.99 -40.97 7.59
N LEU A 593 -5.01 -41.63 7.03
CA LEU A 593 -6.26 -41.03 6.63
C LEU A 593 -6.91 -40.30 7.82
N LYS A 594 -7.26 -39.03 7.63
CA LYS A 594 -8.08 -38.23 8.55
C LYS A 594 -9.16 -37.52 7.74
N ASN A 595 -10.39 -37.56 8.25
CA ASN A 595 -11.57 -36.88 7.71
C ASN A 595 -11.85 -37.25 6.24
N VAL A 596 -12.50 -38.38 6.03
CA VAL A 596 -12.98 -38.81 4.71
C VAL A 596 -14.11 -37.88 4.28
N PRO A 597 -14.02 -37.19 3.13
CA PRO A 597 -15.11 -36.37 2.64
C PRO A 597 -16.25 -37.26 2.16
N GLU A 598 -17.48 -36.95 2.57
CA GLU A 598 -18.69 -37.51 1.98
C GLU A 598 -18.99 -36.73 0.70
N ILE A 599 -19.23 -37.40 -0.44
CA ILE A 599 -19.62 -36.74 -1.70
C ILE A 599 -21.06 -37.15 -2.07
N ASP A 600 -21.84 -36.22 -2.63
CA ASP A 600 -23.22 -36.46 -3.07
C ASP A 600 -23.30 -36.90 -4.56
N ASP A 601 -24.50 -37.27 -5.03
CA ASP A 601 -24.77 -37.80 -6.39
C ASP A 601 -24.33 -36.91 -7.55
N ASP A 602 -24.23 -35.60 -7.32
CA ASP A 602 -23.79 -34.60 -8.29
C ASP A 602 -22.40 -34.03 -7.99
N GLU A 603 -21.70 -34.53 -6.96
CA GLU A 603 -20.38 -34.05 -6.55
C GLU A 603 -19.24 -34.99 -6.97
N TYR A 604 -18.03 -34.42 -6.99
CA TYR A 604 -16.79 -35.17 -7.23
C TYR A 604 -15.77 -34.91 -6.13
N LEU A 605 -14.96 -35.93 -5.84
CA LEU A 605 -13.79 -35.76 -4.97
C LEU A 605 -12.56 -35.36 -5.81
N PHE A 606 -11.99 -34.21 -5.51
CA PHE A 606 -10.74 -33.73 -6.10
C PHE A 606 -9.53 -34.16 -5.26
N LEU A 607 -8.60 -34.89 -5.87
CA LEU A 607 -7.33 -35.28 -5.21
C LEU A 607 -6.17 -34.31 -5.52
N ASP A 608 -6.34 -33.43 -6.51
CA ASP A 608 -5.43 -32.33 -6.84
C ASP A 608 -6.26 -31.17 -7.44
N SER A 609 -6.81 -30.33 -6.56
CA SER A 609 -7.74 -29.24 -6.93
C SER A 609 -7.16 -28.26 -7.98
N PRO A 610 -5.88 -27.85 -7.91
CA PRO A 610 -5.27 -26.99 -8.94
C PRO A 610 -5.17 -27.59 -10.35
N SER A 611 -5.02 -28.91 -10.47
CA SER A 611 -4.74 -29.55 -11.76
C SER A 611 -5.95 -29.59 -12.69
N ASN A 612 -7.16 -29.59 -12.12
CA ASN A 612 -8.44 -29.81 -12.79
C ASN A 612 -8.50 -31.06 -13.71
N LYS A 613 -7.52 -31.96 -13.63
CA LYS A 613 -7.41 -33.12 -14.52
C LYS A 613 -8.35 -34.23 -14.07
N TRP A 614 -9.03 -34.87 -15.03
CA TRP A 614 -10.04 -35.89 -14.80
C TRP A 614 -9.51 -37.16 -14.12
N ASP A 615 -8.25 -37.51 -14.41
CA ASP A 615 -7.51 -38.65 -13.86
C ASP A 615 -7.17 -38.48 -12.36
N LEU A 616 -7.55 -37.36 -11.75
CA LEU A 616 -7.37 -37.05 -10.33
C LEU A 616 -8.72 -36.73 -9.64
N LYS A 617 -9.83 -37.19 -10.23
CA LYS A 617 -11.20 -37.06 -9.69
C LYS A 617 -11.84 -38.42 -9.44
N ILE A 618 -12.68 -38.53 -8.41
CA ILE A 618 -13.50 -39.71 -8.12
C ILE A 618 -14.98 -39.31 -8.06
N THR A 619 -15.86 -40.07 -8.72
CA THR A 619 -17.32 -39.88 -8.73
C THR A 619 -18.02 -41.01 -7.96
N LEU A 620 -19.27 -40.82 -7.53
CA LEU A 620 -20.06 -41.92 -6.92
C LEU A 620 -20.28 -43.09 -7.90
N GLU A 621 -20.39 -42.81 -9.19
CA GLU A 621 -20.48 -43.84 -10.23
C GLU A 621 -19.22 -44.73 -10.26
N ASP A 622 -18.03 -44.15 -10.09
CA ASP A 622 -16.77 -44.90 -10.02
C ASP A 622 -16.73 -45.83 -8.79
N LEU A 623 -17.23 -45.36 -7.66
CA LEU A 623 -17.29 -46.13 -6.41
C LEU A 623 -18.29 -47.29 -6.52
N SER A 624 -19.49 -47.01 -7.03
CA SER A 624 -20.54 -48.00 -7.22
C SER A 624 -20.07 -49.15 -8.12
N ARG A 625 -19.40 -48.82 -9.23
CA ARG A 625 -18.88 -49.81 -10.18
C ARG A 625 -17.73 -50.64 -9.62
N SER A 626 -16.80 -50.00 -8.92
CA SER A 626 -15.65 -50.69 -8.34
C SER A 626 -16.00 -51.51 -7.09
N GLY A 627 -17.18 -51.27 -6.49
CA GLY A 627 -17.58 -51.88 -5.22
C GLY A 627 -16.74 -51.40 -4.03
N ARG A 628 -16.04 -50.27 -4.17
CA ARG A 628 -15.13 -49.71 -3.16
C ARG A 628 -15.69 -48.41 -2.60
N SER A 629 -15.46 -48.17 -1.31
CA SER A 629 -15.76 -46.86 -0.72
C SER A 629 -14.65 -45.84 -1.00
N ILE A 630 -14.94 -44.55 -0.84
CA ILE A 630 -13.91 -43.49 -0.85
C ILE A 630 -12.82 -43.79 0.18
N GLU A 631 -13.22 -44.24 1.36
CA GLU A 631 -12.31 -44.57 2.43
C GLU A 631 -11.34 -45.69 2.02
N ASP A 632 -11.79 -46.71 1.30
CA ASP A 632 -10.93 -47.80 0.83
C ASP A 632 -9.90 -47.33 -0.19
N ILE A 633 -10.30 -46.43 -1.09
CA ILE A 633 -9.39 -45.85 -2.09
C ILE A 633 -8.37 -44.94 -1.42
N LEU A 634 -8.82 -44.06 -0.53
CA LEU A 634 -7.92 -43.17 0.20
C LEU A 634 -6.95 -43.94 1.11
N LYS A 635 -7.40 -45.02 1.78
CA LYS A 635 -6.53 -45.90 2.57
C LYS A 635 -5.48 -46.59 1.71
N GLU A 636 -5.84 -47.09 0.53
CA GLU A 636 -4.87 -47.68 -0.39
C GLU A 636 -3.82 -46.65 -0.82
N ILE A 637 -4.25 -45.45 -1.22
CA ILE A 637 -3.32 -44.39 -1.62
C ILE A 637 -2.41 -44.01 -0.46
N HIS A 638 -2.94 -43.80 0.76
CA HIS A 638 -2.13 -43.51 1.94
C HIS A 638 -1.15 -44.64 2.27
N GLY A 639 -1.57 -45.89 2.14
CA GLY A 639 -0.70 -47.05 2.35
C GLY A 639 0.48 -47.08 1.38
N LEU A 640 0.20 -46.87 0.09
CA LEU A 640 1.24 -46.81 -0.95
C LEU A 640 2.16 -45.61 -0.78
N VAL A 641 1.61 -44.43 -0.47
CA VAL A 641 2.40 -43.20 -0.26
C VAL A 641 3.29 -43.33 0.97
N SER A 642 2.82 -43.99 2.04
CA SER A 642 3.58 -44.12 3.30
C SER A 642 4.76 -45.10 3.21
N THR A 643 4.80 -45.96 2.18
CA THR A 643 5.94 -46.86 1.93
C THR A 643 7.07 -46.22 1.12
N GLU A 644 6.85 -45.02 0.58
CA GLU A 644 7.83 -44.34 -0.27
C GLU A 644 8.85 -43.55 0.59
N ASP A 645 10.13 -43.94 0.50
CA ASP A 645 11.23 -43.29 1.24
C ASP A 645 11.30 -41.77 0.99
N MET A 646 11.04 -41.36 -0.25
CA MET A 646 11.01 -39.94 -0.67
C MET A 646 10.02 -39.11 0.16
N ILE A 647 8.88 -39.69 0.56
CA ILE A 647 7.87 -39.00 1.36
C ILE A 647 8.33 -38.84 2.81
N SER A 648 9.02 -39.85 3.36
CA SER A 648 9.65 -39.77 4.67
C SER A 648 10.74 -38.68 4.70
N GLU A 649 11.58 -38.64 3.66
CA GLU A 649 12.61 -37.62 3.49
C GLU A 649 12.01 -36.21 3.40
N LEU A 650 10.93 -36.03 2.63
CA LEU A 650 10.23 -34.75 2.51
C LEU A 650 9.76 -34.23 3.87
N ARG A 651 9.15 -35.11 4.67
CA ARG A 651 8.60 -34.77 5.98
C ARG A 651 9.70 -34.42 6.98
N LYS A 652 10.83 -35.14 6.92
CA LYS A 652 12.03 -34.83 7.73
C LYS A 652 12.60 -33.47 7.34
N SER A 653 12.85 -33.25 6.06
CA SER A 653 13.38 -31.98 5.52
C SER A 653 12.50 -30.80 5.88
N ARG A 654 11.16 -30.95 5.81
CA ARG A 654 10.20 -29.94 6.28
C ARG A 654 10.39 -29.60 7.77
N SER A 655 10.51 -30.63 8.62
CA SER A 655 10.65 -30.44 10.08
C SER A 655 11.94 -29.69 10.41
N GLU A 656 13.03 -29.99 9.71
CA GLU A 656 14.33 -29.32 9.84
C GLU A 656 14.22 -27.85 9.42
N ASN A 657 13.66 -27.58 8.24
CA ASN A 657 13.44 -26.22 7.74
C ASN A 657 12.56 -25.38 8.68
N LEU A 658 11.50 -25.96 9.27
CA LEU A 658 10.67 -25.28 10.28
C LEU A 658 11.45 -24.89 11.54
N LYS A 659 12.42 -25.70 11.96
CA LYS A 659 13.28 -25.39 13.11
C LYS A 659 14.27 -24.28 12.76
N MET A 660 14.95 -24.39 11.62
CA MET A 660 15.92 -23.40 11.15
C MET A 660 15.27 -22.02 11.00
N ILE A 661 14.15 -21.93 10.29
CA ILE A 661 13.46 -20.66 10.04
C ILE A 661 12.95 -20.00 11.33
N SER A 662 12.45 -20.80 12.28
CA SER A 662 12.01 -20.29 13.59
C SER A 662 13.17 -19.75 14.43
N CYS A 663 14.38 -20.29 14.26
CA CYS A 663 15.59 -19.78 14.90
C CYS A 663 16.03 -18.46 14.26
N LEU A 664 16.08 -18.41 12.92
CA LEU A 664 16.46 -17.22 12.15
C LEU A 664 15.56 -16.02 12.44
N ILE A 665 14.24 -16.20 12.41
CA ILE A 665 13.27 -15.14 12.72
C ILE A 665 13.57 -14.54 14.11
N LYS A 666 13.77 -15.38 15.13
CA LYS A 666 14.08 -14.92 16.50
C LYS A 666 15.41 -14.18 16.61
N LYS A 667 16.40 -14.49 15.76
CA LYS A 667 17.68 -13.78 15.73
C LYS A 667 17.52 -12.41 15.09
N ILE A 668 16.83 -12.36 13.95
CA ILE A 668 16.54 -11.10 13.25
C ILE A 668 15.69 -10.17 14.11
N GLU A 669 14.76 -10.68 14.93
CA GLU A 669 13.95 -9.85 15.85
C GLU A 669 14.72 -9.24 17.02
N LYS A 670 15.93 -9.72 17.32
CA LYS A 670 16.77 -9.17 18.40
C LYS A 670 17.71 -8.06 17.93
N ILE A 671 17.89 -7.92 16.62
CA ILE A 671 18.65 -6.86 15.96
C ILE A 671 17.70 -5.69 15.76
#